data_AF-V9IAK0-F1
#
_entry.id   AF-V9IAK0-F1
#
_cell.length_a   1.000
_cell.length_b   1.000
_cell.length_c   1.000
_cell.angle_alpha   90.00
_cell.angle_beta   90.00
_cell.angle_gamma   90.00
#
_symmetry.space_group_name_H-M   'P 1'
#
loop_
_entity.id
_entity.type
_entity.pdbx_description
1 polymer ?
#
loop_
_entity_poly.entity_id
_entity_poly.type
_entity_poly.pdbx_seq_one_letter_code
_entity_poly.pdbx_strand_id
1 'polypeptide(L)'
;MWSFFSRDPAKDFSYEIGEPISSSDDRSIWTLHRAKKKGSAGGEDVSVFVFECKSGNEHLLNIARSAVKRLKTLRHPSILAYLDSFETNKVIYLATERVESLYSRLTRKSDNDDEFKKELYFSWGIFQITRALNFLNNDANLRHNNVNLWTVFVNEESGEWKLGGVEYMTAVDIIYNILPSTFQAYYPPDVKENVKPATKCSVDMWGLGCLIWETYNGPLNSNLQLKVIDKIPKQLQVIYRELTSNNAEGRPNPADVIARCRSNGGFFKNELVDALLFLEEIQMKERGEKGRFFSQLAGQLESFPDGVGRYKILPQLLAAFEFGDAGSAVLPPLLQLGCQLPDAEYQRRVVPCVVKLFTSNDRATRLRLLQQLDRFVDHLQPATVNEAIFPQVAKGFLDTNAAIREQTIKSVVHLAPKLDYNNLNVETLRYFAKLQSKDEHGGIRTNTTVCLGKIAQHLHPQIRQKVLIGAFIRGTRDPFPPARAASILALAATQQYFLLQEVANRILPALCPLTTDVDKGVRDNAFRTIRGFLSKLERVSEDPGLRESMEADVNTATPSLSNAAATWAGWAVTAVTAKFYRSQSDTPKSSNAHNTSRILLNKPASLEQASSSQSSASTTATTSSATSMTSLDHDHEHDLQNATNANSDCDWDWDADNWGDMEQQPSTVLEHGSSNISPSSHSPKPNDQWISLEEKPEEEAAQNVEDKNESSDIGWEDSEFQPLEDFQPLEHTQTENIESTNTISTKLKEARRKREEGKLARQKQMEAKRDNKITEQMLLLRNSNLNNYII
;
A
#
# COMPACT_ATOMS: atom_id res chain seq x y z
N MET A 1 -8.51 23.36 -64.48
CA MET A 1 -8.09 23.60 -63.07
C MET A 1 -9.28 23.39 -62.13
N TRP A 2 -9.71 22.14 -61.89
CA TRP A 2 -10.79 21.80 -60.96
C TRP A 2 -10.41 20.52 -60.21
N SER A 3 -9.64 20.66 -59.12
CA SER A 3 -9.17 19.51 -58.31
C SER A 3 -8.81 19.86 -56.85
N PHE A 4 -9.11 21.07 -56.38
CA PHE A 4 -8.62 21.58 -55.08
C PHE A 4 -9.66 21.60 -53.94
N PHE A 5 -10.85 21.03 -54.15
CA PHE A 5 -11.87 20.84 -53.12
C PHE A 5 -12.23 19.37 -52.94
N SER A 6 -11.22 18.51 -52.79
CA SER A 6 -11.44 17.23 -52.09
C SER A 6 -11.75 17.55 -50.63
N ARG A 7 -13.02 17.40 -50.23
CA ARG A 7 -13.38 17.39 -48.81
C ARG A 7 -12.69 16.17 -48.20
N ASP A 8 -11.72 16.41 -47.34
CA ASP A 8 -11.07 15.38 -46.52
C ASP A 8 -12.14 14.58 -45.75
N PRO A 9 -12.28 13.26 -46.00
CA PRO A 9 -13.26 12.42 -45.30
C PRO A 9 -13.05 12.36 -43.79
N ALA A 10 -11.84 12.60 -43.29
CA ALA A 10 -11.54 12.58 -41.86
C ALA A 10 -12.11 13.80 -41.09
N LYS A 11 -12.67 14.81 -41.78
CA LYS A 11 -13.28 15.97 -41.12
C LYS A 11 -14.53 15.60 -40.32
N ASP A 12 -15.41 14.79 -40.92
CA ASP A 12 -16.70 14.39 -40.33
C ASP A 12 -16.56 13.21 -39.33
N PHE A 13 -15.37 12.61 -39.22
CA PHE A 13 -15.07 11.52 -38.27
C PHE A 13 -14.69 12.07 -36.88
N SER A 14 -15.04 11.36 -35.81
CA SER A 14 -14.85 11.77 -34.40
C SER A 14 -13.39 11.85 -33.93
N TYR A 15 -12.41 11.47 -34.78
CA TYR A 15 -11.01 11.32 -34.41
C TYR A 15 -10.09 12.10 -35.37
N GLU A 16 -8.99 12.59 -34.82
CA GLU A 16 -7.85 13.16 -35.55
C GLU A 16 -6.85 12.03 -35.80
N ILE A 17 -6.54 11.80 -37.08
CA ILE A 17 -5.72 10.68 -37.53
C ILE A 17 -4.31 11.20 -37.81
N GLY A 18 -3.33 10.69 -37.06
CA GLY A 18 -1.92 10.98 -37.26
C GLY A 18 -1.26 10.05 -38.27
N GLU A 19 0.06 9.98 -38.21
CA GLU A 19 0.88 9.22 -39.17
C GLU A 19 0.57 7.70 -39.14
N PRO A 20 0.69 7.02 -40.30
CA PRO A 20 0.63 5.57 -40.36
C PRO A 20 1.80 4.96 -39.59
N ILE A 21 1.54 3.91 -38.83
CA ILE A 21 2.57 3.07 -38.23
C ILE A 21 3.17 2.22 -39.36
N SER A 22 4.50 2.25 -39.51
CA SER A 22 5.25 1.53 -40.55
C SER A 22 5.23 0.00 -40.36
N SER A 23 4.08 -0.63 -40.57
CA SER A 23 3.93 -2.09 -40.65
C SER A 23 4.57 -2.60 -41.95
N SER A 24 5.72 -3.26 -41.84
CA SER A 24 6.54 -3.75 -42.96
C SER A 24 5.99 -5.03 -43.63
N ASP A 25 4.67 -5.22 -43.70
CA ASP A 25 4.06 -6.51 -44.05
C ASP A 25 2.71 -6.37 -44.76
N ASP A 26 2.59 -6.96 -45.95
CA ASP A 26 1.41 -6.91 -46.84
C ASP A 26 0.27 -7.88 -46.43
N ARG A 27 0.30 -8.44 -45.21
CA ARG A 27 -0.74 -9.38 -44.71
C ARG A 27 -1.99 -8.69 -44.16
N SER A 28 -2.07 -7.36 -44.20
CA SER A 28 -3.22 -6.58 -43.75
C SER A 28 -3.87 -5.82 -44.90
N ILE A 29 -5.21 -5.82 -44.97
CA ILE A 29 -5.95 -4.89 -45.85
C ILE A 29 -6.02 -3.47 -45.26
N TRP A 30 -5.72 -3.33 -43.96
CA TRP A 30 -5.77 -2.08 -43.21
C TRP A 30 -4.37 -1.50 -42.98
N THR A 31 -4.22 -0.20 -43.18
CA THR A 31 -3.11 0.59 -42.63
C THR A 31 -3.47 1.00 -41.20
N LEU A 32 -2.56 0.81 -40.24
CA LEU A 32 -2.77 1.16 -38.83
C LEU A 32 -2.21 2.56 -38.55
N HIS A 33 -3.03 3.46 -38.02
CA HIS A 33 -2.65 4.83 -37.67
C HIS A 33 -2.75 5.08 -36.17
N ARG A 34 -1.87 5.94 -35.67
CA ARG A 34 -2.00 6.56 -34.34
C ARG A 34 -3.02 7.69 -34.43
N ALA A 35 -3.97 7.78 -33.50
CA ALA A 35 -5.05 8.78 -33.58
C ALA A 35 -5.49 9.26 -32.19
N LYS A 36 -6.16 10.42 -32.14
CA LYS A 36 -6.71 11.02 -30.91
C LYS A 36 -8.18 11.40 -31.09
N LYS A 37 -8.96 11.29 -30.02
CA LYS A 37 -10.38 11.66 -30.00
C LYS A 37 -10.60 13.18 -29.92
N LYS A 38 -11.29 13.74 -30.91
CA LYS A 38 -11.54 15.19 -31.02
C LYS A 38 -12.38 15.69 -29.83
N GLY A 39 -12.13 16.93 -29.40
CA GLY A 39 -12.95 17.64 -28.40
C GLY A 39 -12.73 17.27 -26.93
N SER A 40 -11.85 16.32 -26.62
CA SER A 40 -11.44 16.03 -25.23
C SER A 40 -10.13 16.74 -24.89
N ALA A 41 -10.05 17.43 -23.74
CA ALA A 41 -8.85 18.15 -23.32
C ALA A 41 -7.71 17.16 -23.00
N GLY A 42 -6.77 17.02 -23.94
CA GLY A 42 -5.66 16.05 -23.94
C GLY A 42 -5.76 14.97 -25.04
N GLY A 43 -6.98 14.69 -25.51
CA GLY A 43 -7.27 13.64 -26.49
C GLY A 43 -7.13 12.22 -25.92
N GLU A 44 -8.22 11.45 -25.91
CA GLU A 44 -8.13 10.00 -25.69
C GLU A 44 -7.31 9.38 -26.84
N ASP A 45 -6.14 8.83 -26.51
CA ASP A 45 -5.24 8.15 -27.45
C ASP A 45 -5.86 6.81 -27.88
N VAL A 46 -5.94 6.60 -29.19
CA VAL A 46 -6.57 5.42 -29.81
C VAL A 46 -5.73 4.92 -30.99
N SER A 47 -6.15 3.81 -31.57
CA SER A 47 -5.65 3.35 -32.87
C SER A 47 -6.78 3.37 -33.90
N VAL A 48 -6.48 3.76 -35.14
CA VAL A 48 -7.43 3.79 -36.26
C VAL A 48 -6.91 2.92 -37.39
N PHE A 49 -7.71 1.94 -37.79
CA PHE A 49 -7.48 1.12 -38.97
C PHE A 49 -8.12 1.79 -40.19
N VAL A 50 -7.34 1.99 -41.26
CA VAL A 50 -7.76 2.68 -42.48
C VAL A 50 -7.71 1.71 -43.66
N PHE A 51 -8.81 1.58 -44.40
CA PHE A 51 -8.87 0.83 -45.65
C PHE A 51 -9.19 1.78 -46.81
N GLU A 52 -8.35 1.80 -47.85
CA GLU A 52 -8.55 2.57 -49.07
C GLU A 52 -8.96 1.70 -50.26
N CYS A 53 -10.15 1.94 -50.81
CA CYS A 53 -10.68 1.23 -51.96
C CYS A 53 -10.05 1.74 -53.27
N LYS A 54 -8.97 1.08 -53.69
CA LYS A 54 -8.35 1.27 -55.01
C LYS A 54 -9.21 0.60 -56.10
N SER A 55 -9.18 1.15 -57.33
CA SER A 55 -9.99 0.64 -58.45
C SER A 55 -9.71 -0.85 -58.72
N GLY A 56 -10.77 -1.67 -58.73
CA GLY A 56 -10.69 -3.13 -58.85
C GLY A 56 -10.87 -3.89 -57.52
N ASN A 57 -10.70 -3.23 -56.36
CA ASN A 57 -10.69 -3.90 -55.05
C ASN A 57 -12.06 -3.94 -54.34
N GLU A 58 -13.18 -3.91 -55.07
CA GLU A 58 -14.54 -3.86 -54.49
C GLU A 58 -14.86 -5.07 -53.59
N HIS A 59 -14.28 -6.24 -53.88
CA HIS A 59 -14.38 -7.40 -53.00
C HIS A 59 -13.74 -7.16 -51.63
N LEU A 60 -12.55 -6.53 -51.59
CA LEU A 60 -11.87 -6.17 -50.35
C LEU A 60 -12.65 -5.11 -49.55
N LEU A 61 -13.30 -4.15 -50.23
CA LEU A 61 -14.20 -3.19 -49.59
C LEU A 61 -15.36 -3.91 -48.88
N ASN A 62 -15.93 -4.95 -49.49
CA ASN A 62 -17.00 -5.74 -48.88
C ASN A 62 -16.50 -6.65 -47.74
N ILE A 63 -15.25 -7.11 -47.77
CA ILE A 63 -14.59 -7.76 -46.63
C ILE A 63 -14.40 -6.75 -45.49
N ALA A 64 -13.82 -5.57 -45.74
CA ALA A 64 -13.61 -4.52 -44.73
C ALA A 64 -14.92 -4.08 -44.05
N ARG A 65 -15.99 -3.86 -44.84
CA ARG A 65 -17.36 -3.63 -44.35
C ARG A 65 -17.85 -4.73 -43.42
N SER A 66 -17.58 -5.99 -43.78
CA SER A 66 -18.01 -7.16 -43.01
C SER A 66 -17.22 -7.28 -41.72
N ALA A 67 -15.91 -7.01 -41.74
CA ALA A 67 -15.05 -6.96 -40.56
C ALA A 67 -15.49 -5.89 -39.55
N VAL A 68 -15.79 -4.66 -40.01
CA VAL A 68 -16.33 -3.59 -39.15
C VAL A 68 -17.66 -3.99 -38.52
N LYS A 69 -18.61 -4.50 -39.32
CA LYS A 69 -19.90 -4.99 -38.82
C LYS A 69 -19.74 -6.13 -37.80
N ARG A 70 -18.78 -7.04 -38.03
CA ARG A 70 -18.45 -8.15 -37.13
C ARG A 70 -17.86 -7.63 -35.82
N LEU A 71 -16.80 -6.81 -35.85
CA LEU A 71 -16.14 -6.31 -34.64
C LEU A 71 -17.08 -5.46 -33.79
N LYS A 72 -17.97 -4.68 -34.43
CA LYS A 72 -19.00 -3.87 -33.76
C LYS A 72 -19.95 -4.68 -32.88
N THR A 73 -20.17 -5.97 -33.14
CA THR A 73 -21.03 -6.85 -32.31
C THR A 73 -20.29 -7.66 -31.25
N LEU A 74 -18.96 -7.85 -31.36
CA LEU A 74 -18.18 -8.66 -30.42
C LEU A 74 -17.91 -7.90 -29.11
N ARG A 75 -18.10 -8.54 -27.95
CA ARG A 75 -17.80 -7.97 -26.62
C ARG A 75 -17.15 -9.05 -25.75
N HIS A 76 -15.81 -9.05 -25.72
CA HIS A 76 -15.00 -9.96 -24.91
C HIS A 76 -13.67 -9.28 -24.57
N PRO A 77 -13.11 -9.39 -23.34
CA PRO A 77 -11.92 -8.64 -22.92
C PRO A 77 -10.67 -8.84 -23.78
N SER A 78 -10.53 -10.04 -24.37
CA SER A 78 -9.41 -10.44 -25.23
C SER A 78 -9.70 -10.36 -26.74
N ILE A 79 -10.77 -9.68 -27.14
CA ILE A 79 -11.05 -9.30 -28.53
C ILE A 79 -10.83 -7.78 -28.66
N LEU A 80 -10.30 -7.34 -29.79
CA LEU A 80 -10.01 -5.93 -30.05
C LEU A 80 -11.26 -5.05 -29.92
N ALA A 81 -11.26 -4.12 -28.95
CA ALA A 81 -12.44 -3.32 -28.65
C ALA A 81 -12.75 -2.30 -29.76
N TYR A 82 -13.89 -2.46 -30.44
CA TYR A 82 -14.50 -1.44 -31.30
C TYR A 82 -14.89 -0.20 -30.49
N LEU A 83 -14.53 1.00 -30.97
CA LEU A 83 -15.01 2.29 -30.44
C LEU A 83 -15.98 2.97 -31.41
N ASP A 84 -15.55 3.16 -32.66
CA ASP A 84 -16.32 3.89 -33.69
C ASP A 84 -15.91 3.46 -35.11
N SER A 85 -16.69 3.83 -36.12
CA SER A 85 -16.34 3.58 -37.53
C SER A 85 -17.02 4.56 -38.49
N PHE A 86 -16.27 5.09 -39.44
CA PHE A 86 -16.78 5.96 -40.52
C PHE A 86 -16.55 5.30 -41.89
N GLU A 87 -17.58 5.23 -42.71
CA GLU A 87 -17.55 4.61 -44.04
C GLU A 87 -17.87 5.64 -45.13
N THR A 88 -17.11 5.59 -46.21
CA THR A 88 -17.41 6.27 -47.48
C THR A 88 -17.26 5.30 -48.65
N ASN A 89 -17.67 5.69 -49.85
CA ASN A 89 -17.48 4.90 -51.08
C ASN A 89 -16.00 4.68 -51.48
N LYS A 90 -15.03 5.26 -50.75
CA LYS A 90 -13.58 5.13 -51.05
C LYS A 90 -12.72 4.76 -49.86
N VAL A 91 -13.09 5.15 -48.64
CA VAL A 91 -12.29 4.92 -47.42
C VAL A 91 -13.18 4.45 -46.28
N ILE A 92 -12.70 3.46 -45.52
CA ILE A 92 -13.28 3.02 -44.25
C ILE A 92 -12.28 3.29 -43.13
N TYR A 93 -12.76 3.91 -42.05
CA TYR A 93 -12.03 4.13 -40.80
C TYR A 93 -12.69 3.31 -39.70
N LEU A 94 -11.87 2.61 -38.90
CA LEU A 94 -12.30 1.82 -37.74
C LEU A 94 -11.43 2.24 -36.54
N ALA A 95 -12.04 2.90 -35.54
CA ALA A 95 -11.39 3.29 -34.30
C ALA A 95 -11.53 2.17 -33.25
N THR A 96 -10.42 1.86 -32.57
CA THR A 96 -10.34 0.83 -31.53
C THR A 96 -9.65 1.35 -30.28
N GLU A 97 -9.62 0.54 -29.22
CA GLU A 97 -8.67 0.74 -28.12
C GLU A 97 -7.22 0.88 -28.63
N ARG A 98 -6.37 1.52 -27.82
CA ARG A 98 -5.01 1.89 -28.19
C ARG A 98 -4.08 0.68 -28.30
N VAL A 99 -3.72 0.30 -29.53
CA VAL A 99 -2.94 -0.91 -29.83
C VAL A 99 -1.79 -0.73 -30.81
N GLU A 100 -0.77 -1.57 -30.64
CA GLU A 100 0.26 -1.92 -31.63
C GLU A 100 0.11 -3.40 -32.07
N SER A 101 0.82 -3.84 -33.11
CA SER A 101 0.84 -5.27 -33.50
C SER A 101 1.66 -6.10 -32.51
N LEU A 102 1.26 -7.34 -32.25
CA LEU A 102 2.06 -8.28 -31.46
C LEU A 102 3.46 -8.50 -32.07
N TYR A 103 3.58 -8.52 -33.40
CA TYR A 103 4.90 -8.56 -34.08
C TYR A 103 5.81 -7.39 -33.64
N SER A 104 5.28 -6.16 -33.63
CA SER A 104 6.02 -4.96 -33.21
C SER A 104 6.42 -5.03 -31.73
N ARG A 105 5.53 -5.50 -30.86
CA ARG A 105 5.82 -5.69 -29.43
C ARG A 105 6.89 -6.76 -29.19
N LEU A 106 6.86 -7.88 -29.91
CA LEU A 106 7.80 -9.01 -29.73
C LEU A 106 9.18 -8.79 -30.40
N THR A 107 9.27 -7.94 -31.43
CA THR A 107 10.55 -7.62 -32.10
C THR A 107 11.30 -6.44 -31.49
N ARG A 108 10.66 -5.71 -30.57
CA ARG A 108 11.28 -4.63 -29.81
C ARG A 108 12.38 -5.19 -28.92
N LYS A 109 13.62 -4.72 -29.10
CA LYS A 109 14.72 -5.04 -28.19
C LYS A 109 14.55 -4.29 -26.87
N SER A 110 14.41 -5.04 -25.78
CA SER A 110 14.62 -4.58 -24.41
C SER A 110 15.95 -5.16 -23.92
N ASP A 111 16.91 -4.31 -23.57
CA ASP A 111 18.23 -4.75 -23.11
C ASP A 111 18.22 -5.32 -21.67
N ASN A 112 17.05 -5.29 -21.01
CA ASN A 112 16.76 -5.84 -19.67
C ASN A 112 15.66 -6.91 -19.71
N ASP A 113 15.70 -7.83 -20.69
CA ASP A 113 14.74 -8.94 -20.81
C ASP A 113 14.93 -9.98 -19.69
N ASP A 114 14.24 -9.77 -18.57
CA ASP A 114 14.00 -10.79 -17.54
C ASP A 114 13.15 -11.93 -18.15
N GLU A 115 13.79 -13.08 -18.34
CA GLU A 115 13.19 -14.26 -18.97
C GLU A 115 11.96 -14.78 -18.19
N PHE A 116 11.91 -14.59 -16.87
CA PHE A 116 10.75 -14.97 -16.06
C PHE A 116 9.55 -14.05 -16.31
N LYS A 117 9.76 -12.72 -16.33
CA LYS A 117 8.72 -11.76 -16.75
C LYS A 117 8.22 -12.05 -18.15
N LYS A 118 9.12 -12.45 -19.06
CA LYS A 118 8.79 -12.79 -20.45
C LYS A 118 7.93 -14.06 -20.55
N GLU A 119 8.24 -15.11 -19.78
CA GLU A 119 7.40 -16.32 -19.74
C GLU A 119 6.02 -16.03 -19.13
N LEU A 120 5.93 -15.24 -18.06
CA LEU A 120 4.65 -14.80 -17.48
C LEU A 120 3.82 -14.00 -18.51
N TYR A 121 4.44 -13.07 -19.22
CA TYR A 121 3.80 -12.27 -20.27
C TYR A 121 3.24 -13.14 -21.40
N PHE A 122 4.02 -14.10 -21.91
CA PHE A 122 3.57 -15.05 -22.94
C PHE A 122 2.46 -15.97 -22.43
N SER A 123 2.55 -16.44 -21.19
CA SER A 123 1.53 -17.28 -20.56
C SER A 123 0.18 -16.56 -20.46
N TRP A 124 0.16 -15.31 -20.00
CA TRP A 124 -1.05 -14.50 -19.97
C TRP A 124 -1.58 -14.17 -21.37
N GLY A 125 -0.72 -13.79 -22.32
CA GLY A 125 -1.12 -13.47 -23.70
C GLY A 125 -1.75 -14.66 -24.45
N ILE A 126 -1.13 -15.84 -24.38
CA ILE A 126 -1.65 -17.06 -24.99
C ILE A 126 -2.96 -17.49 -24.30
N PHE A 127 -3.06 -17.34 -22.97
CA PHE A 127 -4.30 -17.57 -22.22
C PHE A 127 -5.44 -16.63 -22.66
N GLN A 128 -5.16 -15.34 -22.86
CA GLN A 128 -6.13 -14.36 -23.36
C GLN A 128 -6.66 -14.72 -24.75
N ILE A 129 -5.79 -15.08 -25.70
CA ILE A 129 -6.25 -15.50 -27.03
C ILE A 129 -7.01 -16.83 -26.96
N THR A 130 -6.61 -17.76 -26.10
CA THR A 130 -7.37 -19.01 -25.90
C THR A 130 -8.78 -18.73 -25.33
N ARG A 131 -8.95 -17.76 -24.42
CA ARG A 131 -10.29 -17.28 -23.98
C ARG A 131 -11.09 -16.67 -25.12
N ALA A 132 -10.46 -15.87 -25.99
CA ALA A 132 -11.13 -15.30 -27.16
C ALA A 132 -11.64 -16.39 -28.12
N LEU A 133 -10.84 -17.43 -28.39
CA LEU A 133 -11.26 -18.56 -29.22
C LEU A 133 -12.34 -19.41 -28.57
N ASN A 134 -12.31 -19.60 -27.25
CA ASN A 134 -13.41 -20.24 -26.52
C ASN A 134 -14.74 -19.50 -26.74
N PHE A 135 -14.73 -18.18 -26.51
CA PHE A 135 -15.90 -17.34 -26.73
C PHE A 135 -16.39 -17.38 -28.19
N LEU A 136 -15.48 -17.30 -29.17
CA LEU A 136 -15.86 -17.38 -30.58
C LEU A 136 -16.46 -18.75 -30.94
N ASN A 137 -15.75 -19.85 -30.68
CA ASN A 137 -16.14 -21.18 -31.18
C ASN A 137 -17.31 -21.81 -30.44
N ASN A 138 -17.37 -21.65 -29.11
CA ASN A 138 -18.37 -22.32 -28.27
C ASN A 138 -19.61 -21.43 -28.05
N ASP A 139 -19.40 -20.19 -27.62
CA ASP A 139 -20.49 -19.29 -27.19
C ASP A 139 -21.12 -18.59 -28.40
N ALA A 140 -20.30 -17.88 -29.20
CA ALA A 140 -20.77 -17.12 -30.37
C ALA A 140 -21.00 -17.97 -31.63
N ASN A 141 -20.52 -19.23 -31.65
CA ASN A 141 -20.61 -20.15 -32.79
C ASN A 141 -19.99 -19.58 -34.09
N LEU A 142 -18.86 -18.90 -33.94
CA LEU A 142 -18.02 -18.34 -35.00
C LEU A 142 -16.64 -19.05 -35.06
N ARG A 143 -15.98 -18.98 -36.22
CA ARG A 143 -14.56 -19.33 -36.41
C ARG A 143 -13.81 -18.14 -36.94
N HIS A 144 -12.63 -17.88 -36.40
CA HIS A 144 -11.74 -16.82 -36.82
C HIS A 144 -11.10 -17.08 -38.19
N ASN A 145 -10.78 -18.35 -38.47
CA ASN A 145 -10.11 -18.89 -39.65
C ASN A 145 -8.68 -18.40 -39.92
N ASN A 146 -8.26 -17.24 -39.37
CA ASN A 146 -6.95 -16.64 -39.62
C ASN A 146 -6.19 -16.26 -38.33
N VAL A 147 -6.09 -17.15 -37.34
CA VAL A 147 -5.34 -16.87 -36.09
C VAL A 147 -3.83 -16.97 -36.33
N ASN A 148 -3.11 -15.86 -36.17
CA ASN A 148 -1.64 -15.76 -36.30
C ASN A 148 -1.09 -14.48 -35.63
N LEU A 149 0.24 -14.34 -35.58
CA LEU A 149 0.98 -13.19 -35.02
C LEU A 149 0.53 -11.81 -35.51
N TRP A 150 0.04 -11.70 -36.75
CA TRP A 150 -0.35 -10.44 -37.39
C TRP A 150 -1.78 -10.01 -37.05
N THR A 151 -2.65 -10.98 -36.77
CA THR A 151 -4.03 -10.75 -36.30
C THR A 151 -4.15 -10.46 -34.81
N VAL A 152 -3.09 -10.69 -34.03
CA VAL A 152 -3.05 -10.35 -32.61
C VAL A 152 -2.43 -8.98 -32.41
N PHE A 153 -3.14 -8.15 -31.65
CA PHE A 153 -2.75 -6.80 -31.27
C PHE A 153 -2.44 -6.75 -29.78
N VAL A 154 -1.59 -5.81 -29.37
CA VAL A 154 -1.23 -5.58 -27.97
C VAL A 154 -1.66 -4.18 -27.58
N ASN A 155 -2.42 -4.05 -26.49
CA ASN A 155 -2.77 -2.76 -25.90
C ASN A 155 -1.48 -2.05 -25.43
N GLU A 156 -1.16 -0.88 -25.99
CA GLU A 156 0.19 -0.28 -25.84
C GLU A 156 0.57 -0.06 -24.36
N GLU A 157 -0.38 0.37 -23.54
CA GLU A 157 -0.19 0.65 -22.11
C GLU A 157 -0.16 -0.62 -21.24
N SER A 158 -1.19 -1.47 -21.37
CA SER A 158 -1.43 -2.57 -20.43
C SER A 158 -0.84 -3.92 -20.84
N GLY A 159 -0.32 -4.04 -22.06
CA GLY A 159 0.27 -5.28 -22.58
C GLY A 159 -0.72 -6.40 -22.88
N GLU A 160 -2.03 -6.20 -22.72
CA GLU A 160 -3.03 -7.24 -23.04
C GLU A 160 -3.04 -7.61 -24.52
N TRP A 161 -3.15 -8.91 -24.80
CA TRP A 161 -3.32 -9.44 -26.14
C TRP A 161 -4.80 -9.41 -26.55
N LYS A 162 -5.04 -8.94 -27.77
CA LYS A 162 -6.36 -8.70 -28.37
C LYS A 162 -6.44 -9.41 -29.71
N LEU A 163 -7.40 -10.31 -29.87
CA LEU A 163 -7.70 -10.90 -31.17
C LEU A 163 -8.42 -9.86 -32.04
N GLY A 164 -7.74 -9.38 -33.07
CA GLY A 164 -8.31 -8.66 -34.21
C GLY A 164 -8.24 -9.53 -35.47
N GLY A 165 -8.26 -8.95 -36.66
CA GLY A 165 -8.12 -9.73 -37.91
C GLY A 165 -9.38 -10.51 -38.33
N VAL A 166 -10.56 -9.94 -38.05
CA VAL A 166 -11.86 -10.61 -38.19
C VAL A 166 -12.42 -10.63 -39.63
N GLU A 167 -11.60 -10.30 -40.64
CA GLU A 167 -11.97 -10.24 -42.06
C GLU A 167 -12.53 -11.56 -42.59
N TYR A 168 -11.89 -12.67 -42.20
CA TYR A 168 -12.17 -14.01 -42.69
C TYR A 168 -13.05 -14.83 -41.73
N MET A 169 -13.57 -14.20 -40.67
CA MET A 169 -14.41 -14.89 -39.69
C MET A 169 -15.71 -15.38 -40.34
N THR A 170 -16.10 -16.63 -40.07
CA THR A 170 -17.36 -17.25 -40.52
C THR A 170 -18.14 -17.84 -39.33
N ALA A 171 -19.41 -18.23 -39.53
CA ALA A 171 -20.09 -19.09 -38.56
C ALA A 171 -19.58 -20.54 -38.67
N VAL A 172 -19.66 -21.32 -37.58
CA VAL A 172 -19.08 -22.69 -37.49
C VAL A 172 -19.67 -23.71 -38.47
N ASP A 173 -20.87 -23.44 -38.98
CA ASP A 173 -21.63 -24.29 -39.89
C ASP A 173 -21.27 -24.08 -41.36
N ILE A 174 -20.84 -22.87 -41.72
CA ILE A 174 -20.40 -22.47 -43.07
C ILE A 174 -19.20 -23.31 -43.52
N ILE A 175 -19.05 -23.45 -44.84
CA ILE A 175 -17.92 -24.15 -45.48
C ILE A 175 -16.63 -23.33 -45.32
N TYR A 176 -15.44 -23.96 -45.31
CA TYR A 176 -14.19 -23.21 -45.25
C TYR A 176 -13.79 -22.67 -46.63
N ASN A 177 -13.52 -21.36 -46.67
CA ASN A 177 -12.98 -20.66 -47.84
C ASN A 177 -11.47 -20.52 -47.69
N ILE A 178 -10.71 -20.78 -48.75
CA ILE A 178 -9.26 -20.55 -48.77
C ILE A 178 -8.97 -19.04 -48.61
N LEU A 179 -8.01 -18.73 -47.74
CA LEU A 179 -7.49 -17.37 -47.51
C LEU A 179 -6.64 -16.89 -48.72
N PRO A 180 -6.30 -15.60 -48.81
CA PRO A 180 -5.27 -15.14 -49.74
C PRO A 180 -3.93 -15.85 -49.53
N SER A 181 -3.18 -16.10 -50.62
CA SER A 181 -1.92 -16.86 -50.61
C SER A 181 -0.85 -16.31 -49.66
N THR A 182 -0.91 -15.02 -49.29
CA THR A 182 -0.06 -14.40 -48.25
C THR A 182 -0.15 -15.11 -46.89
N PHE A 183 -1.23 -15.86 -46.63
CA PHE A 183 -1.42 -16.62 -45.40
C PHE A 183 -1.09 -18.13 -45.53
N GLN A 184 -0.56 -18.60 -46.66
CA GLN A 184 -0.35 -20.03 -46.94
C GLN A 184 0.46 -20.78 -45.87
N ALA A 185 1.38 -20.11 -45.17
CA ALA A 185 2.16 -20.68 -44.08
C ALA A 185 1.29 -21.19 -42.90
N TYR A 186 0.11 -20.58 -42.69
CA TYR A 186 -0.80 -20.85 -41.57
C TYR A 186 -1.85 -21.93 -41.87
N TYR A 187 -1.90 -22.49 -43.08
CA TYR A 187 -3.00 -23.38 -43.48
C TYR A 187 -2.93 -24.72 -42.73
N PRO A 188 -4.05 -25.19 -42.13
CA PRO A 188 -4.13 -26.52 -41.56
C PRO A 188 -4.06 -27.58 -42.69
N PRO A 189 -3.22 -28.63 -42.58
CA PRO A 189 -2.96 -29.58 -43.67
C PRO A 189 -4.13 -30.52 -43.99
N ASP A 190 -5.13 -30.58 -43.10
CA ASP A 190 -6.39 -31.31 -43.24
C ASP A 190 -7.45 -30.55 -44.03
N VAL A 191 -7.39 -29.22 -44.04
CA VAL A 191 -8.45 -28.36 -44.57
C VAL A 191 -8.37 -28.30 -46.10
N LYS A 192 -9.54 -28.45 -46.74
CA LYS A 192 -9.71 -28.39 -48.18
C LYS A 192 -10.77 -27.36 -48.51
N GLU A 193 -10.61 -26.69 -49.64
CA GLU A 193 -11.63 -25.78 -50.17
C GLU A 193 -12.96 -26.52 -50.36
N ASN A 194 -14.07 -25.82 -50.13
CA ASN A 194 -15.42 -26.35 -50.27
C ASN A 194 -15.77 -27.54 -49.35
N VAL A 195 -14.93 -27.83 -48.34
CA VAL A 195 -15.19 -28.85 -47.30
C VAL A 195 -15.49 -28.17 -45.96
N LYS A 196 -16.39 -28.77 -45.17
CA LYS A 196 -16.65 -28.35 -43.79
C LYS A 196 -15.58 -28.94 -42.85
N PRO A 197 -14.85 -28.12 -42.06
CA PRO A 197 -13.92 -28.61 -41.04
C PRO A 197 -14.57 -29.57 -40.03
N ALA A 198 -13.81 -30.55 -39.56
CA ALA A 198 -14.31 -31.67 -38.76
C ALA A 198 -14.91 -31.25 -37.40
N THR A 199 -14.36 -30.20 -36.75
CA THR A 199 -14.89 -29.67 -35.49
C THR A 199 -15.17 -28.16 -35.59
N LYS A 200 -15.92 -27.61 -34.62
CA LYS A 200 -16.18 -26.17 -34.53
C LYS A 200 -14.91 -25.31 -34.43
N CYS A 201 -13.81 -25.87 -33.94
CA CYS A 201 -12.61 -25.12 -33.54
C CYS A 201 -11.31 -25.60 -34.21
N SER A 202 -11.30 -26.72 -34.96
CA SER A 202 -10.06 -27.35 -35.45
C SER A 202 -9.19 -26.46 -36.35
N VAL A 203 -9.77 -25.45 -37.01
CA VAL A 203 -9.05 -24.45 -37.80
C VAL A 203 -8.39 -23.40 -36.90
N ASP A 204 -9.16 -22.82 -35.98
CA ASP A 204 -8.69 -21.77 -35.07
C ASP A 204 -7.65 -22.30 -34.08
N MET A 205 -7.79 -23.56 -33.65
CA MET A 205 -6.85 -24.23 -32.75
C MET A 205 -5.54 -24.62 -33.44
N TRP A 206 -5.56 -24.89 -34.76
CA TRP A 206 -4.33 -24.97 -35.55
C TRP A 206 -3.63 -23.60 -35.62
N GLY A 207 -4.39 -22.52 -35.83
CA GLY A 207 -3.86 -21.15 -35.82
C GLY A 207 -3.35 -20.71 -34.45
N LEU A 208 -3.97 -21.14 -33.34
CA LEU A 208 -3.43 -21.00 -31.99
C LEU A 208 -2.07 -21.72 -31.85
N GLY A 209 -1.93 -22.92 -32.42
CA GLY A 209 -0.65 -23.60 -32.53
C GLY A 209 0.40 -22.78 -33.28
N CYS A 210 0.03 -22.18 -34.42
CA CYS A 210 0.91 -21.28 -35.17
C CYS A 210 1.33 -20.05 -34.34
N LEU A 211 0.38 -19.38 -33.69
CA LEU A 211 0.64 -18.22 -32.81
C LEU A 211 1.56 -18.57 -31.63
N ILE A 212 1.38 -19.74 -31.01
CA ILE A 212 2.27 -20.25 -29.96
C ILE A 212 3.69 -20.42 -30.53
N TRP A 213 3.84 -21.03 -31.70
CA TRP A 213 5.15 -21.17 -32.33
C TRP A 213 5.81 -19.80 -32.61
N GLU A 214 5.04 -18.87 -33.19
CA GLU A 214 5.50 -17.54 -33.55
C GLU A 214 5.92 -16.70 -32.33
N THR A 215 5.27 -16.90 -31.18
CA THR A 215 5.60 -16.22 -29.91
C THR A 215 7.03 -16.52 -29.46
N TYR A 216 7.51 -17.75 -29.65
CA TYR A 216 8.86 -18.18 -29.23
C TYR A 216 9.91 -18.13 -30.34
N ASN A 217 9.50 -18.14 -31.62
CA ASN A 217 10.41 -18.29 -32.76
C ASN A 217 10.44 -17.10 -33.73
N GLY A 218 9.50 -16.15 -33.62
CA GLY A 218 9.27 -15.09 -34.60
C GLY A 218 8.37 -15.54 -35.77
N PRO A 219 8.17 -14.70 -36.80
CA PRO A 219 7.19 -14.94 -37.86
C PRO A 219 7.32 -16.28 -38.58
N LEU A 220 6.18 -16.93 -38.81
CA LEU A 220 6.09 -18.16 -39.59
C LEU A 220 6.18 -17.83 -41.09
N ASN A 221 7.11 -18.50 -41.78
CA ASN A 221 7.28 -18.41 -43.23
C ASN A 221 6.92 -19.73 -43.94
N SER A 222 6.95 -20.86 -43.23
CA SER A 222 6.51 -22.16 -43.75
C SER A 222 5.99 -23.06 -42.64
N ASN A 223 4.87 -23.74 -42.91
CA ASN A 223 4.26 -24.79 -42.08
C ASN A 223 5.29 -25.83 -41.58
N LEU A 224 6.33 -26.15 -42.37
CA LEU A 224 7.41 -27.07 -41.99
C LEU A 224 8.17 -26.66 -40.71
N GLN A 225 8.23 -25.36 -40.39
CA GLN A 225 8.94 -24.83 -39.23
C GLN A 225 8.27 -25.22 -37.90
N LEU A 226 6.96 -25.52 -37.91
CA LEU A 226 6.18 -25.91 -36.73
C LEU A 226 6.68 -27.20 -36.05
N LYS A 227 7.57 -27.95 -36.71
CA LYS A 227 8.25 -29.13 -36.14
C LYS A 227 9.40 -28.78 -35.18
N VAL A 228 9.91 -27.55 -35.22
CA VAL A 228 10.97 -27.05 -34.33
C VAL A 228 10.33 -26.52 -33.06
N ILE A 229 10.58 -27.18 -31.92
CA ILE A 229 9.86 -26.93 -30.65
C ILE A 229 10.77 -26.57 -29.48
N ASP A 230 12.08 -26.45 -29.72
CA ASP A 230 13.09 -26.40 -28.64
C ASP A 230 12.97 -25.16 -27.76
N LYS A 231 12.40 -24.07 -28.28
CA LYS A 231 12.11 -22.82 -27.55
C LYS A 231 10.74 -22.81 -26.85
N ILE A 232 9.88 -23.80 -27.08
CA ILE A 232 8.53 -23.85 -26.49
C ILE A 232 8.62 -24.53 -25.11
N PRO A 233 8.11 -23.92 -24.02
CA PRO A 233 8.15 -24.50 -22.68
C PRO A 233 7.56 -25.92 -22.62
N LYS A 234 8.21 -26.80 -21.86
CA LYS A 234 7.88 -28.24 -21.78
C LYS A 234 6.42 -28.47 -21.35
N GLN A 235 5.91 -27.59 -20.48
CA GLN A 235 4.54 -27.53 -19.97
C GLN A 235 3.49 -27.30 -21.08
N LEU A 236 3.89 -26.69 -22.20
CA LEU A 236 3.05 -26.38 -23.36
C LEU A 236 3.28 -27.34 -24.55
N GLN A 237 4.46 -27.97 -24.66
CA GLN A 237 4.83 -28.83 -25.80
C GLN A 237 3.84 -29.97 -26.11
N VAL A 238 3.17 -30.55 -25.09
CA VAL A 238 2.18 -31.62 -25.31
C VAL A 238 0.96 -31.08 -26.04
N ILE A 239 0.33 -30.04 -25.48
CA ILE A 239 -0.80 -29.33 -26.10
C ILE A 239 -0.42 -28.81 -27.49
N TYR A 240 0.74 -28.18 -27.63
CA TYR A 240 1.24 -27.67 -28.90
C TYR A 240 1.23 -28.73 -30.01
N ARG A 241 1.73 -29.94 -29.73
CA ARG A 241 1.74 -31.06 -30.71
C ARG A 241 0.34 -31.55 -31.07
N GLU A 242 -0.63 -31.45 -30.16
CA GLU A 242 -2.03 -31.76 -30.43
C GLU A 242 -2.68 -30.69 -31.33
N LEU A 243 -2.44 -29.40 -31.04
CA LEU A 243 -2.89 -28.25 -31.84
C LEU A 243 -2.36 -28.32 -33.28
N THR A 244 -1.04 -28.52 -33.44
CA THR A 244 -0.38 -28.66 -34.75
C THR A 244 -0.38 -30.10 -35.27
N SER A 245 -1.33 -30.95 -34.83
CA SER A 245 -1.46 -32.30 -35.36
C SER A 245 -2.17 -32.29 -36.72
N ASN A 246 -1.90 -33.29 -37.56
CA ASN A 246 -2.58 -33.46 -38.85
C ASN A 246 -4.04 -33.99 -38.71
N ASN A 247 -4.45 -34.41 -37.51
CA ASN A 247 -5.80 -34.90 -37.25
C ASN A 247 -6.68 -33.79 -36.66
N ALA A 248 -7.56 -33.22 -37.48
CA ALA A 248 -8.47 -32.15 -37.07
C ALA A 248 -9.41 -32.53 -35.90
N GLU A 249 -9.81 -33.79 -35.80
CA GLU A 249 -10.68 -34.30 -34.72
C GLU A 249 -9.90 -34.49 -33.42
N GLY A 250 -8.58 -34.64 -33.49
CA GLY A 250 -7.68 -34.75 -32.34
C GLY A 250 -7.22 -33.41 -31.76
N ARG A 251 -7.63 -32.27 -32.32
CA ARG A 251 -7.30 -30.93 -31.79
C ARG A 251 -8.24 -30.61 -30.62
N PRO A 252 -7.70 -30.31 -29.41
CA PRO A 252 -8.52 -30.05 -28.22
C PRO A 252 -9.36 -28.77 -28.37
N ASN A 253 -10.49 -28.70 -27.66
CA ASN A 253 -11.31 -27.48 -27.61
C ASN A 253 -10.56 -26.37 -26.84
N PRO A 254 -10.79 -25.07 -27.15
CA PRO A 254 -10.28 -23.96 -26.33
C PRO A 254 -10.50 -24.13 -24.81
N ALA A 255 -11.67 -24.65 -24.41
CA ALA A 255 -11.98 -24.94 -23.01
C ALA A 255 -11.08 -26.02 -22.40
N ASP A 256 -10.80 -27.10 -23.15
CA ASP A 256 -9.92 -28.20 -22.70
C ASP A 256 -8.48 -27.72 -22.53
N VAL A 257 -8.00 -26.86 -23.44
CA VAL A 257 -6.68 -26.24 -23.34
C VAL A 257 -6.60 -25.34 -22.11
N ILE A 258 -7.60 -24.49 -21.88
CA ILE A 258 -7.68 -23.67 -20.67
C ILE A 258 -7.64 -24.54 -19.40
N ALA A 259 -8.45 -25.60 -19.33
CA ALA A 259 -8.50 -26.49 -18.17
C ALA A 259 -7.16 -27.22 -17.93
N ARG A 260 -6.60 -27.85 -18.97
CA ARG A 260 -5.34 -28.64 -18.90
C ARG A 260 -4.11 -27.76 -18.62
N CYS A 261 -4.08 -26.52 -19.12
CA CYS A 261 -2.99 -25.60 -18.83
C CYS A 261 -3.17 -24.83 -17.51
N ARG A 262 -4.34 -24.85 -16.87
CA ARG A 262 -4.58 -24.24 -15.54
C ARG A 262 -4.48 -25.24 -14.36
N SER A 263 -4.44 -26.55 -14.60
CA SER A 263 -4.12 -27.54 -13.57
C SER A 263 -2.68 -27.43 -13.05
N ASN A 264 -2.36 -28.06 -11.92
CA ASN A 264 -1.01 -28.04 -11.33
C ASN A 264 0.06 -28.45 -12.35
N GLY A 265 1.15 -27.65 -12.44
CA GLY A 265 2.22 -27.84 -13.43
C GLY A 265 1.89 -27.40 -14.86
N GLY A 266 0.65 -26.98 -15.14
CA GLY A 266 0.22 -26.45 -16.43
C GLY A 266 0.77 -25.05 -16.71
N PHE A 267 0.96 -24.73 -17.99
CA PHE A 267 1.63 -23.50 -18.43
C PHE A 267 0.93 -22.18 -18.03
N PHE A 268 -0.40 -22.19 -17.86
CA PHE A 268 -1.17 -21.03 -17.38
C PHE A 268 -1.28 -20.98 -15.84
N LYS A 269 -0.68 -21.92 -15.09
CA LYS A 269 -0.77 -21.98 -13.62
C LYS A 269 0.44 -21.28 -12.98
N ASN A 270 0.41 -19.95 -12.98
CA ASN A 270 1.43 -19.08 -12.40
C ASN A 270 0.80 -17.88 -11.67
N GLU A 271 1.64 -17.13 -10.95
CA GLU A 271 1.24 -16.02 -10.07
C GLU A 271 0.50 -14.90 -10.80
N LEU A 272 0.93 -14.53 -12.02
CA LEU A 272 0.32 -13.46 -12.80
C LEU A 272 -1.11 -13.84 -13.23
N VAL A 273 -1.28 -15.03 -13.81
CA VAL A 273 -2.58 -15.51 -14.28
C VAL A 273 -3.53 -15.72 -13.08
N ASP A 274 -3.02 -16.24 -11.96
CA ASP A 274 -3.79 -16.38 -10.71
C ASP A 274 -4.24 -15.01 -10.15
N ALA A 275 -3.35 -14.03 -10.09
CA ALA A 275 -3.65 -12.71 -9.55
C ALA A 275 -4.64 -11.92 -10.42
N LEU A 276 -4.50 -11.97 -11.75
CA LEU A 276 -5.40 -11.28 -12.67
C LEU A 276 -6.81 -11.91 -12.67
N LEU A 277 -6.91 -13.25 -12.60
CA LEU A 277 -8.21 -13.92 -12.45
C LEU A 277 -8.86 -13.65 -11.08
N PHE A 278 -8.08 -13.59 -10.00
CA PHE A 278 -8.60 -13.19 -8.69
C PHE A 278 -9.13 -11.74 -8.70
N LEU A 279 -8.47 -10.83 -9.43
CA LEU A 279 -8.91 -9.45 -9.62
C LEU A 279 -10.17 -9.34 -10.50
N GLU A 280 -10.30 -10.14 -11.57
CA GLU A 280 -11.54 -10.22 -12.38
C GLU A 280 -12.75 -10.64 -11.52
N GLU A 281 -12.57 -11.62 -10.64
CA GLU A 281 -13.64 -12.16 -9.80
C GLU A 281 -13.79 -11.44 -8.43
N ILE A 282 -13.02 -10.37 -8.16
CA ILE A 282 -12.76 -9.93 -6.78
C ILE A 282 -14.01 -9.58 -5.98
N GLN A 283 -15.05 -9.03 -6.61
CA GLN A 283 -16.28 -8.69 -5.89
C GLN A 283 -16.98 -9.92 -5.30
N MET A 284 -16.83 -11.10 -5.92
CA MET A 284 -17.41 -12.37 -5.46
C MET A 284 -16.59 -13.07 -4.35
N LYS A 285 -15.37 -12.60 -4.05
CA LYS A 285 -14.47 -13.20 -3.04
C LYS A 285 -14.80 -12.76 -1.62
N GLU A 286 -14.56 -13.61 -0.63
CA GLU A 286 -14.78 -13.27 0.78
C GLU A 286 -13.72 -12.30 1.34
N ARG A 287 -14.04 -11.58 2.42
CA ARG A 287 -13.10 -10.69 3.15
C ARG A 287 -11.81 -11.43 3.52
N GLY A 288 -11.90 -12.68 3.96
CA GLY A 288 -10.74 -13.49 4.34
C GLY A 288 -9.81 -13.82 3.16
N GLU A 289 -10.39 -14.15 2.00
CA GLU A 289 -9.64 -14.37 0.76
C GLU A 289 -8.96 -13.08 0.27
N LYS A 290 -9.73 -11.98 0.20
CA LYS A 290 -9.24 -10.64 -0.14
C LYS A 290 -8.05 -10.23 0.74
N GLY A 291 -8.17 -10.42 2.05
CA GLY A 291 -7.12 -10.10 3.01
C GLY A 291 -5.82 -10.88 2.77
N ARG A 292 -5.91 -12.18 2.47
CA ARG A 292 -4.75 -13.03 2.10
C ARG A 292 -4.15 -12.59 0.76
N PHE A 293 -4.99 -12.44 -0.26
CA PHE A 293 -4.58 -12.06 -1.61
C PHE A 293 -3.78 -10.76 -1.64
N PHE A 294 -4.33 -9.66 -1.10
CA PHE A 294 -3.61 -8.37 -1.14
C PHE A 294 -2.31 -8.38 -0.32
N SER A 295 -2.23 -9.20 0.73
CA SER A 295 -1.02 -9.36 1.53
C SER A 295 0.08 -10.11 0.78
N GLN A 296 -0.28 -11.08 -0.07
CA GLN A 296 0.66 -11.79 -0.95
C GLN A 296 1.04 -10.96 -2.18
N LEU A 297 0.07 -10.27 -2.79
CA LEU A 297 0.21 -9.52 -4.04
C LEU A 297 1.39 -8.56 -4.01
N ALA A 298 1.60 -7.83 -2.90
CA ALA A 298 2.70 -6.89 -2.75
C ALA A 298 4.10 -7.52 -2.97
N GLY A 299 4.29 -8.78 -2.59
CA GLY A 299 5.54 -9.51 -2.86
C GLY A 299 5.70 -9.99 -4.31
N GLN A 300 4.62 -10.01 -5.09
CA GLN A 300 4.59 -10.50 -6.47
C GLN A 300 4.62 -9.37 -7.51
N LEU A 301 4.24 -8.14 -7.15
CA LEU A 301 4.17 -7.00 -8.08
C LEU A 301 5.49 -6.72 -8.81
N GLU A 302 6.63 -7.00 -8.20
CA GLU A 302 7.96 -6.76 -8.78
C GLU A 302 8.35 -7.83 -9.83
N SER A 303 7.79 -9.04 -9.74
CA SER A 303 8.02 -10.13 -10.71
C SER A 303 7.09 -10.08 -11.91
N PHE A 304 6.08 -9.20 -11.90
CA PHE A 304 5.10 -9.09 -12.99
C PHE A 304 5.62 -8.29 -14.20
N PRO A 305 5.07 -8.49 -15.41
CA PRO A 305 5.43 -7.74 -16.61
C PRO A 305 5.07 -6.24 -16.48
N ASP A 306 5.87 -5.41 -17.14
CA ASP A 306 5.72 -3.95 -17.11
C ASP A 306 4.36 -3.50 -17.65
N GLY A 307 3.86 -2.38 -17.10
CA GLY A 307 2.54 -1.83 -17.43
C GLY A 307 1.37 -2.55 -16.74
N VAL A 308 1.42 -3.87 -16.53
CA VAL A 308 0.32 -4.64 -15.91
C VAL A 308 -0.04 -4.12 -14.52
N GLY A 309 0.98 -3.77 -13.71
CA GLY A 309 0.80 -3.12 -12.41
C GLY A 309 -0.03 -1.83 -12.49
N ARG A 310 0.39 -0.87 -13.33
CA ARG A 310 -0.20 0.47 -13.45
C ARG A 310 -1.55 0.51 -14.17
N TYR A 311 -1.72 -0.29 -15.24
CA TYR A 311 -2.85 -0.21 -16.16
C TYR A 311 -3.87 -1.34 -16.01
N LYS A 312 -3.60 -2.35 -15.17
CA LYS A 312 -4.58 -3.41 -14.83
C LYS A 312 -4.78 -3.58 -13.34
N ILE A 313 -3.72 -3.82 -12.58
CA ILE A 313 -3.83 -4.12 -11.15
C ILE A 313 -4.28 -2.89 -10.38
N LEU A 314 -3.60 -1.75 -10.51
CA LEU A 314 -3.95 -0.50 -9.82
C LEU A 314 -5.42 -0.06 -10.04
N PRO A 315 -5.98 -0.02 -11.28
CA PRO A 315 -7.41 0.22 -11.49
C PRO A 315 -8.32 -0.72 -10.69
N GLN A 316 -7.99 -2.02 -10.64
CA GLN A 316 -8.79 -3.00 -9.90
C GLN A 316 -8.60 -2.89 -8.38
N LEU A 317 -7.41 -2.52 -7.88
CA LEU A 317 -7.21 -2.21 -6.45
C LEU A 317 -8.05 -1.01 -6.02
N LEU A 318 -8.09 0.05 -6.84
CA LEU A 318 -8.91 1.23 -6.59
C LEU A 318 -10.40 0.90 -6.60
N ALA A 319 -10.90 0.16 -7.60
CA ALA A 319 -12.30 -0.27 -7.66
C ALA A 319 -12.67 -1.23 -6.50
N ALA A 320 -11.78 -2.17 -6.14
CA ALA A 320 -11.96 -3.07 -5.01
C ALA A 320 -11.94 -2.36 -3.65
N PHE A 321 -11.35 -1.17 -3.56
CA PHE A 321 -11.40 -0.29 -2.39
C PHE A 321 -12.61 0.67 -2.41
N GLU A 322 -12.99 1.19 -3.58
CA GLU A 322 -14.11 2.12 -3.70
C GLU A 322 -15.44 1.44 -3.39
N PHE A 323 -15.64 0.24 -3.94
CA PHE A 323 -16.91 -0.50 -3.91
C PHE A 323 -16.85 -1.80 -3.08
N GLY A 324 -15.66 -2.26 -2.68
CA GLY A 324 -15.46 -3.55 -2.02
C GLY A 324 -14.93 -3.45 -0.58
N ASP A 325 -15.20 -4.50 0.20
CA ASP A 325 -14.74 -4.65 1.59
C ASP A 325 -13.28 -5.12 1.69
N ALA A 326 -12.38 -4.41 0.99
CA ALA A 326 -10.94 -4.69 0.95
C ALA A 326 -10.20 -4.24 2.23
N GLY A 327 -10.77 -3.28 2.96
CA GLY A 327 -10.17 -2.68 4.16
C GLY A 327 -8.76 -2.14 3.91
N SER A 328 -7.90 -2.19 4.93
CA SER A 328 -6.49 -1.79 4.83
C SER A 328 -5.58 -2.86 4.21
N ALA A 329 -6.11 -4.02 3.79
CA ALA A 329 -5.30 -5.04 3.11
C ALA A 329 -4.82 -4.58 1.73
N VAL A 330 -5.60 -3.73 1.05
CA VAL A 330 -5.24 -3.13 -0.25
C VAL A 330 -4.07 -2.13 -0.17
N LEU A 331 -3.78 -1.55 1.00
CA LEU A 331 -2.88 -0.40 1.12
C LEU A 331 -1.42 -0.72 0.74
N PRO A 332 -0.76 -1.81 1.19
CA PRO A 332 0.62 -2.10 0.80
C PRO A 332 0.86 -2.22 -0.73
N PRO A 333 0.10 -3.02 -1.52
CA PRO A 333 0.28 -3.07 -2.97
C PRO A 333 -0.21 -1.80 -3.68
N LEU A 334 -1.24 -1.11 -3.16
CA LEU A 334 -1.68 0.18 -3.71
C LEU A 334 -0.57 1.24 -3.62
N LEU A 335 0.10 1.36 -2.48
CA LEU A 335 1.21 2.29 -2.29
C LEU A 335 2.43 1.91 -3.15
N GLN A 336 2.74 0.62 -3.26
CA GLN A 336 3.87 0.13 -4.08
C GLN A 336 3.68 0.44 -5.56
N LEU A 337 2.47 0.28 -6.10
CA LEU A 337 2.12 0.74 -7.45
C LEU A 337 2.03 2.26 -7.54
N GLY A 338 1.58 2.92 -6.47
CA GLY A 338 1.55 4.38 -6.35
C GLY A 338 2.92 5.02 -6.56
N CYS A 339 3.98 4.47 -5.95
CA CYS A 339 5.36 4.96 -6.12
C CYS A 339 5.89 4.89 -7.57
N GLN A 340 5.18 4.22 -8.50
CA GLN A 340 5.52 4.16 -9.93
C GLN A 340 4.73 5.18 -10.78
N LEU A 341 3.86 5.99 -10.16
CA LEU A 341 3.04 6.99 -10.83
C LEU A 341 3.71 8.38 -10.82
N PRO A 342 3.54 9.19 -11.88
CA PRO A 342 3.81 10.63 -11.80
C PRO A 342 2.91 11.30 -10.74
N ASP A 343 3.42 12.30 -10.03
CA ASP A 343 2.71 12.97 -8.93
C ASP A 343 1.27 13.40 -9.27
N ALA A 344 1.05 13.93 -10.49
CA ALA A 344 -0.28 14.35 -10.93
C ALA A 344 -1.28 13.19 -11.05
N GLU A 345 -0.82 11.98 -11.41
CA GLU A 345 -1.66 10.78 -11.39
C GLU A 345 -1.82 10.25 -9.95
N TYR A 346 -0.78 10.34 -9.12
CA TYR A 346 -0.85 10.00 -7.70
C TYR A 346 -1.90 10.85 -6.96
N GLN A 347 -1.89 12.18 -7.16
CA GLN A 347 -2.90 13.10 -6.63
C GLN A 347 -4.31 12.72 -7.07
N ARG A 348 -4.49 12.39 -8.35
CA ARG A 348 -5.80 12.11 -8.93
C ARG A 348 -6.36 10.74 -8.51
N ARG A 349 -5.50 9.74 -8.29
CA ARG A 349 -5.93 8.33 -8.13
C ARG A 349 -5.69 7.76 -6.73
N VAL A 350 -4.56 8.06 -6.10
CA VAL A 350 -4.15 7.42 -4.84
C VAL A 350 -4.54 8.24 -3.61
N VAL A 351 -4.36 9.57 -3.65
CA VAL A 351 -4.69 10.46 -2.52
C VAL A 351 -6.17 10.38 -2.08
N PRO A 352 -7.18 10.34 -2.97
CA PRO A 352 -8.58 10.18 -2.56
C PRO A 352 -8.84 8.86 -1.82
N CYS A 353 -8.15 7.78 -2.20
CA CYS A 353 -8.22 6.50 -1.51
C CYS A 353 -7.60 6.60 -0.10
N VAL A 354 -6.41 7.19 0.02
CA VAL A 354 -5.73 7.41 1.32
C VAL A 354 -6.58 8.26 2.26
N VAL A 355 -7.19 9.35 1.77
CA VAL A 355 -8.10 10.19 2.56
C VAL A 355 -9.33 9.40 3.01
N LYS A 356 -10.00 8.66 2.11
CA LYS A 356 -11.14 7.80 2.47
C LYS A 356 -10.74 6.73 3.51
N LEU A 357 -9.53 6.14 3.41
CA LEU A 357 -8.99 5.23 4.41
C LEU A 357 -8.80 5.89 5.79
N PHE A 358 -8.31 7.12 5.87
CA PHE A 358 -8.20 7.86 7.14
C PHE A 358 -9.57 8.18 7.77
N THR A 359 -10.63 8.37 6.99
CA THR A 359 -12.00 8.52 7.54
C THR A 359 -12.57 7.22 8.15
N SER A 360 -11.88 6.08 7.99
CA SER A 360 -12.34 4.81 8.58
C SER A 360 -12.29 4.82 10.10
N ASN A 361 -13.36 4.31 10.71
CA ASN A 361 -13.42 4.05 12.15
C ASN A 361 -12.64 2.79 12.55
N ASP A 362 -12.19 1.96 11.60
CA ASP A 362 -11.40 0.76 11.90
C ASP A 362 -10.00 1.11 12.45
N ARG A 363 -9.74 0.60 13.66
CA ARG A 363 -8.47 0.71 14.38
C ARG A 363 -7.31 0.03 13.66
N ALA A 364 -7.52 -1.11 13.01
CA ALA A 364 -6.45 -1.82 12.30
C ALA A 364 -6.02 -1.03 11.05
N THR A 365 -6.98 -0.45 10.33
CA THR A 365 -6.75 0.46 9.22
C THR A 365 -6.01 1.72 9.65
N ARG A 366 -6.43 2.38 10.75
CA ARG A 366 -5.70 3.54 11.31
C ARG A 366 -4.26 3.18 11.67
N LEU A 367 -4.05 2.07 12.36
CA LEU A 367 -2.70 1.62 12.74
C LEU A 367 -1.80 1.43 11.51
N ARG A 368 -2.30 0.78 10.45
CA ARG A 368 -1.52 0.53 9.23
C ARG A 368 -1.22 1.80 8.44
N LEU A 369 -2.16 2.74 8.36
CA LEU A 369 -1.93 4.05 7.73
C LEU A 369 -0.81 4.81 8.43
N LEU A 370 -0.80 4.83 9.77
CA LEU A 370 0.23 5.49 10.57
C LEU A 370 1.60 4.80 10.41
N GLN A 371 1.62 3.47 10.32
CA GLN A 371 2.83 2.65 10.12
C GLN A 371 3.46 2.76 8.72
N GLN A 372 2.72 3.25 7.71
CA GLN A 372 3.20 3.38 6.33
C GLN A 372 3.18 4.84 5.84
N LEU A 373 2.98 5.81 6.74
CA LEU A 373 2.84 7.22 6.39
C LEU A 373 4.08 7.79 5.70
N ASP A 374 5.26 7.35 6.12
CA ASP A 374 6.56 7.66 5.50
C ASP A 374 6.59 7.35 4.00
N ARG A 375 5.89 6.30 3.54
CA ARG A 375 5.82 5.90 2.12
C ARG A 375 4.95 6.81 1.25
N PHE A 376 4.15 7.72 1.81
CA PHE A 376 3.23 8.55 1.02
C PHE A 376 3.06 10.00 1.47
N VAL A 377 3.61 10.38 2.63
CA VAL A 377 3.46 11.74 3.19
C VAL A 377 3.96 12.82 2.24
N ASP A 378 5.01 12.56 1.47
CA ASP A 378 5.61 13.55 0.57
C ASP A 378 4.68 13.90 -0.60
N HIS A 379 3.88 12.95 -1.09
CA HIS A 379 2.85 13.20 -2.10
C HIS A 379 1.61 13.93 -1.54
N LEU A 380 1.39 14.00 -0.22
CA LEU A 380 0.22 14.69 0.36
C LEU A 380 0.38 16.21 0.32
N GLN A 381 -0.61 16.94 -0.19
CA GLN A 381 -0.61 18.41 -0.15
C GLN A 381 -0.93 18.94 1.26
N PRO A 382 -0.32 20.05 1.71
CA PRO A 382 -0.54 20.59 3.07
C PRO A 382 -2.02 20.85 3.41
N ALA A 383 -2.83 21.36 2.46
CA ALA A 383 -4.27 21.52 2.66
C ALA A 383 -4.95 20.18 3.01
N THR A 384 -4.70 19.13 2.20
CA THR A 384 -5.22 17.77 2.43
C THR A 384 -4.75 17.18 3.77
N VAL A 385 -3.51 17.48 4.18
CA VAL A 385 -2.98 17.07 5.49
C VAL A 385 -3.77 17.71 6.62
N ASN A 386 -3.98 19.03 6.61
CA ASN A 386 -4.62 19.75 7.71
C ASN A 386 -6.14 19.60 7.75
N GLU A 387 -6.82 19.64 6.59
CA GLU A 387 -8.28 19.61 6.51
C GLU A 387 -8.86 18.20 6.66
N ALA A 388 -8.23 17.20 6.03
CA ALA A 388 -8.83 15.88 5.87
C ALA A 388 -8.17 14.77 6.70
N ILE A 389 -6.85 14.84 6.89
CA ILE A 389 -6.06 13.74 7.51
C ILE A 389 -5.79 13.99 8.99
N PHE A 390 -5.27 15.17 9.36
CA PHE A 390 -4.92 15.50 10.75
C PHE A 390 -6.10 15.36 11.73
N PRO A 391 -7.35 15.76 11.41
CA PRO A 391 -8.50 15.54 12.30
C PRO A 391 -8.84 14.06 12.55
N GLN A 392 -8.36 13.14 11.71
CA GLN A 392 -8.48 11.69 11.91
C GLN A 392 -7.29 11.11 12.67
N VAL A 393 -6.08 11.65 12.44
CA VAL A 393 -4.86 11.33 13.19
C VAL A 393 -4.97 11.77 14.65
N ALA A 394 -5.49 12.98 14.92
CA ALA A 394 -5.64 13.54 16.26
C ALA A 394 -6.47 12.65 17.21
N LYS A 395 -7.49 11.95 16.69
CA LYS A 395 -8.28 10.95 17.43
C LYS A 395 -7.41 9.80 17.97
N GLY A 396 -6.31 9.48 17.30
CA GLY A 396 -5.36 8.44 17.68
C GLY A 396 -4.57 8.77 18.94
N PHE A 397 -4.36 10.06 19.29
CA PHE A 397 -3.60 10.45 20.49
C PHE A 397 -4.27 10.01 21.80
N LEU A 398 -5.59 9.84 21.81
CA LEU A 398 -6.37 9.44 22.99
C LEU A 398 -7.12 8.12 22.80
N ASP A 399 -6.72 7.27 21.83
CA ASP A 399 -7.32 5.94 21.71
C ASP A 399 -6.92 5.05 22.89
N THR A 400 -7.87 4.29 23.41
CA THR A 400 -7.67 3.22 24.40
C THR A 400 -6.48 2.30 24.11
N ASN A 401 -6.21 1.98 22.83
CA ASN A 401 -5.11 1.09 22.46
C ASN A 401 -3.76 1.83 22.43
N ALA A 402 -2.86 1.43 23.33
CA ALA A 402 -1.51 1.97 23.48
C ALA A 402 -0.70 2.00 22.17
N ALA A 403 -0.80 0.95 21.34
CA ALA A 403 -0.08 0.89 20.06
C ALA A 403 -0.59 1.94 19.05
N ILE A 404 -1.87 2.30 19.10
CA ILE A 404 -2.42 3.37 18.25
C ILE A 404 -1.90 4.73 18.72
N ARG A 405 -1.92 5.01 20.03
CA ARG A 405 -1.34 6.25 20.57
C ARG A 405 0.13 6.38 20.21
N GLU A 406 0.89 5.30 20.37
CA GLU A 406 2.32 5.25 20.07
C GLU A 406 2.64 5.52 18.58
N GLN A 407 1.93 4.87 17.64
CA GLN A 407 2.12 5.12 16.21
C GLN A 407 1.57 6.49 15.78
N THR A 408 0.55 7.01 16.46
CA THR A 408 0.06 8.39 16.24
C THR A 408 1.15 9.40 16.59
N ILE A 409 1.80 9.27 17.75
CA ILE A 409 2.95 10.12 18.13
C ILE A 409 4.09 9.99 17.12
N LYS A 410 4.39 8.77 16.63
CA LYS A 410 5.43 8.56 15.61
C LYS A 410 5.13 9.27 14.30
N SER A 411 3.87 9.24 13.85
CA SER A 411 3.42 9.88 12.61
C SER A 411 3.65 11.40 12.58
N VAL A 412 3.64 12.08 13.73
CA VAL A 412 3.80 13.55 13.81
C VAL A 412 5.15 14.01 13.25
N VAL A 413 6.23 13.21 13.37
CA VAL A 413 7.54 13.56 12.78
C VAL A 413 7.46 13.71 11.26
N HIS A 414 6.59 12.94 10.61
CA HIS A 414 6.37 12.99 9.17
C HIS A 414 5.35 14.08 8.78
N LEU A 415 4.36 14.37 9.64
CA LEU A 415 3.34 15.40 9.39
C LEU A 415 3.82 16.83 9.67
N ALA A 416 4.68 17.04 10.66
CA ALA A 416 5.06 18.36 11.16
C ALA A 416 5.55 19.37 10.08
N PRO A 417 6.30 18.98 9.02
CA PRO A 417 6.65 19.91 7.93
C PRO A 417 5.46 20.42 7.10
N LYS A 418 4.28 19.80 7.23
CA LYS A 418 3.06 20.09 6.45
C LYS A 418 1.87 20.51 7.31
N LEU A 419 2.01 20.57 8.63
CA LEU A 419 0.95 21.05 9.53
C LEU A 419 0.94 22.59 9.59
N ASP A 420 -0.26 23.17 9.65
CA ASP A 420 -0.45 24.60 9.86
C ASP A 420 -0.14 25.02 11.31
N TYR A 421 -0.17 26.34 11.56
CA TYR A 421 0.11 26.91 12.87
C TYR A 421 -0.77 26.31 13.98
N ASN A 422 -2.07 26.19 13.76
CA ASN A 422 -3.02 25.70 14.77
C ASN A 422 -2.81 24.20 15.02
N ASN A 423 -2.75 23.40 13.96
CA ASN A 423 -2.64 21.94 14.08
C ASN A 423 -1.31 21.50 14.72
N LEU A 424 -0.21 22.22 14.46
CA LEU A 424 1.09 21.94 15.09
C LEU A 424 1.23 22.59 16.48
N ASN A 425 1.00 23.91 16.59
CA ASN A 425 1.37 24.69 17.78
C ASN A 425 0.26 24.79 18.84
N VAL A 426 -0.98 24.47 18.49
CA VAL A 426 -2.12 24.47 19.43
C VAL A 426 -2.60 23.04 19.68
N GLU A 427 -3.05 22.32 18.65
CA GLU A 427 -3.62 20.98 18.81
C GLU A 427 -2.59 19.94 19.26
N THR A 428 -1.55 19.72 18.45
CA THR A 428 -0.54 18.68 18.71
C THR A 428 0.17 18.89 20.05
N LEU A 429 0.53 20.13 20.41
CA LEU A 429 1.16 20.44 21.70
C LEU A 429 0.20 20.18 22.89
N ARG A 430 -1.10 20.41 22.75
CA ARG A 430 -2.09 20.08 23.80
C ARG A 430 -2.19 18.56 24.02
N TYR A 431 -2.19 17.77 22.94
CA TYR A 431 -2.16 16.30 23.04
C TYR A 431 -0.85 15.80 23.65
N PHE A 432 0.29 16.36 23.24
CA PHE A 432 1.61 15.99 23.78
C PHE A 432 1.72 16.32 25.28
N ALA A 433 1.22 17.49 25.72
CA ALA A 433 1.19 17.85 27.13
C ALA A 433 0.42 16.81 27.97
N LYS A 434 -0.75 16.38 27.49
CA LYS A 434 -1.58 15.37 28.16
C LYS A 434 -0.94 13.98 28.14
N LEU A 435 -0.37 13.56 27.01
CA LEU A 435 0.31 12.27 26.88
C LEU A 435 1.55 12.18 27.78
N GLN A 436 2.42 13.19 27.75
CA GLN A 436 3.65 13.22 28.53
C GLN A 436 3.41 13.28 30.06
N SER A 437 2.25 13.77 30.50
CA SER A 437 1.92 13.92 31.93
C SER A 437 0.95 12.86 32.48
N LYS A 438 0.05 12.29 31.66
CA LYS A 438 -1.07 11.46 32.12
C LYS A 438 -1.22 10.11 31.41
N ASP A 439 -0.34 9.74 30.46
CA ASP A 439 -0.34 8.37 29.93
C ASP A 439 0.34 7.41 30.91
N GLU A 440 -0.35 6.33 31.25
CA GLU A 440 0.13 5.24 32.11
C GLU A 440 1.44 4.63 31.57
N HIS A 441 1.59 4.54 30.25
CA HIS A 441 2.66 3.81 29.59
C HIS A 441 3.92 4.66 29.46
N GLY A 442 4.94 4.37 30.27
CA GLY A 442 6.23 5.10 30.26
C GLY A 442 6.92 5.14 28.89
N GLY A 443 6.73 4.12 28.05
CA GLY A 443 7.19 4.13 26.65
C GLY A 443 6.51 5.19 25.78
N ILE A 444 5.21 5.44 25.99
CA ILE A 444 4.45 6.48 25.28
C ILE A 444 4.89 7.88 25.74
N ARG A 445 5.08 8.09 27.05
CA ARG A 445 5.65 9.34 27.59
C ARG A 445 7.05 9.60 27.01
N THR A 446 7.91 8.57 26.99
CA THR A 446 9.24 8.61 26.36
C THR A 446 9.17 9.01 24.88
N ASN A 447 8.31 8.34 24.09
CA ASN A 447 8.16 8.63 22.66
C ASN A 447 7.57 10.02 22.40
N THR A 448 6.72 10.54 23.29
CA THR A 448 6.18 11.92 23.21
C THR A 448 7.31 12.94 23.36
N THR A 449 8.17 12.78 24.39
CA THR A 449 9.38 13.60 24.58
C THR A 449 10.30 13.54 23.36
N VAL A 450 10.58 12.34 22.84
CA VAL A 450 11.45 12.16 21.66
C VAL A 450 10.85 12.80 20.40
N CYS A 451 9.53 12.68 20.21
CA CYS A 451 8.84 13.30 19.08
C CYS A 451 8.90 14.82 19.16
N LEU A 452 8.63 15.40 20.32
CA LEU A 452 8.70 16.85 20.56
C LEU A 452 10.10 17.41 20.25
N GLY A 453 11.16 16.69 20.66
CA GLY A 453 12.54 17.05 20.31
C GLY A 453 12.85 17.00 18.81
N LYS A 454 12.27 16.03 18.07
CA LYS A 454 12.42 15.93 16.61
C LYS A 454 11.67 17.03 15.85
N ILE A 455 10.46 17.39 16.28
CA ILE A 455 9.64 18.41 15.59
C ILE A 455 9.97 19.86 16.02
N ALA A 456 10.89 20.04 16.97
CA ALA A 456 11.27 21.33 17.56
C ALA A 456 11.56 22.44 16.52
N GLN A 457 12.18 22.10 15.40
CA GLN A 457 12.47 23.03 14.30
C GLN A 457 11.24 23.59 13.59
N HIS A 458 10.11 22.87 13.60
CA HIS A 458 8.85 23.27 12.97
C HIS A 458 7.94 24.08 13.92
N LEU A 459 8.20 24.04 15.24
CA LEU A 459 7.45 24.83 16.21
C LEU A 459 7.74 26.33 16.03
N HIS A 460 6.73 27.18 16.25
CA HIS A 460 6.85 28.63 16.09
C HIS A 460 7.80 29.24 17.14
N PRO A 461 8.81 30.05 16.74
CA PRO A 461 9.88 30.50 17.64
C PRO A 461 9.41 31.11 18.97
N GLN A 462 8.37 31.95 18.95
CA GLN A 462 7.83 32.62 20.13
C GLN A 462 7.40 31.67 21.26
N ILE A 463 6.91 30.46 20.93
CA ILE A 463 6.53 29.45 21.93
C ILE A 463 7.54 28.31 22.05
N ARG A 464 8.35 28.07 21.01
CA ARG A 464 9.32 26.97 20.87
C ARG A 464 10.14 26.78 22.15
N GLN A 465 10.75 27.87 22.65
CA GLN A 465 11.57 27.82 23.86
C GLN A 465 10.76 27.45 25.12
N LYS A 466 9.68 28.18 25.42
CA LYS A 466 8.84 27.96 26.61
C LYS A 466 8.31 26.53 26.68
N VAL A 467 7.84 26.00 25.54
CA VAL A 467 7.31 24.63 25.40
C VAL A 467 8.41 23.58 25.59
N LEU A 468 9.55 23.68 24.88
CA LEU A 468 10.62 22.68 24.95
C LEU A 468 11.22 22.61 26.37
N ILE A 469 11.47 23.75 27.01
CA ILE A 469 12.03 23.80 28.37
C ILE A 469 11.03 23.20 29.37
N GLY A 470 9.77 23.62 29.35
CA GLY A 470 8.73 23.08 30.23
C GLY A 470 8.52 21.57 30.05
N ALA A 471 8.48 21.09 28.81
CA ALA A 471 8.31 19.68 28.49
C ALA A 471 9.49 18.82 28.92
N PHE A 472 10.73 19.25 28.70
CA PHE A 472 11.88 18.42 29.03
C PHE A 472 12.26 18.51 30.52
N ILE A 473 12.10 19.65 31.20
CA ILE A 473 12.25 19.75 32.66
C ILE A 473 11.16 18.95 33.41
N ARG A 474 9.94 18.87 32.86
CA ARG A 474 8.92 17.92 33.37
C ARG A 474 9.38 16.48 33.17
N GLY A 475 9.83 16.14 31.97
CA GLY A 475 10.23 14.79 31.60
C GLY A 475 11.47 14.27 32.34
N THR A 476 12.37 15.13 32.85
CA THR A 476 13.46 14.69 33.74
C THR A 476 12.97 14.25 35.12
N ARG A 477 11.73 14.56 35.52
CA ARG A 477 11.12 14.12 36.78
C ARG A 477 10.20 12.88 36.62
N ASP A 478 10.14 12.27 35.43
CA ASP A 478 9.31 11.08 35.16
C ASP A 478 9.78 9.85 35.96
N PRO A 479 8.89 9.05 36.59
CA PRO A 479 9.30 7.83 37.30
C PRO A 479 10.01 6.79 36.41
N PHE A 480 9.79 6.79 35.10
CA PHE A 480 10.37 5.84 34.15
C PHE A 480 11.75 6.31 33.65
N PRO A 481 12.87 5.60 33.94
CA PRO A 481 14.22 6.07 33.60
C PRO A 481 14.46 6.35 32.10
N PRO A 482 13.91 5.57 31.15
CA PRO A 482 14.05 5.89 29.72
C PRO A 482 13.44 7.24 29.32
N ALA A 483 12.38 7.71 30.00
CA ALA A 483 11.75 9.01 29.79
C ALA A 483 12.63 10.15 30.33
N ARG A 484 13.20 10.00 31.54
CA ARG A 484 14.20 10.94 32.08
C ARG A 484 15.41 11.06 31.15
N ALA A 485 15.97 9.92 30.75
CA ALA A 485 17.09 9.88 29.80
C ALA A 485 16.73 10.49 28.43
N ALA A 486 15.52 10.26 27.91
CA ALA A 486 15.06 10.91 26.67
C ALA A 486 14.95 12.44 26.82
N SER A 487 14.54 12.93 27.98
CA SER A 487 14.38 14.37 28.25
C SER A 487 15.72 15.10 28.34
N ILE A 488 16.72 14.48 29.00
CA ILE A 488 18.11 14.98 29.01
C ILE A 488 18.67 15.04 27.58
N LEU A 489 18.47 13.97 26.80
CA LEU A 489 18.94 13.90 25.41
C LEU A 489 18.22 14.91 24.50
N ALA A 490 16.93 15.16 24.73
CA ALA A 490 16.17 16.17 24.00
C ALA A 490 16.67 17.59 24.30
N LEU A 491 16.92 17.93 25.57
CA LEU A 491 17.56 19.20 25.96
C LEU A 491 18.90 19.41 25.24
N ALA A 492 19.78 18.40 25.23
CA ALA A 492 21.04 18.46 24.51
C ALA A 492 20.84 18.68 23.01
N ALA A 493 19.94 17.90 22.39
CA ALA A 493 19.66 17.97 20.94
C ALA A 493 18.98 19.28 20.49
N THR A 494 18.28 19.99 21.39
CA THR A 494 17.59 21.26 21.07
C THR A 494 18.30 22.52 21.59
N GLN A 495 19.58 22.41 22.02
CA GLN A 495 20.35 23.48 22.69
C GLN A 495 20.46 24.82 21.95
N GLN A 496 20.19 24.83 20.65
CA GLN A 496 20.21 26.03 19.78
C GLN A 496 18.97 26.92 19.98
N TYR A 497 17.88 26.38 20.53
CA TYR A 497 16.63 27.13 20.80
C TYR A 497 16.56 27.70 22.23
N PHE A 498 17.67 27.68 22.98
CA PHE A 498 17.72 28.11 24.39
C PHE A 498 18.67 29.29 24.58
N LEU A 499 18.11 30.39 25.11
CA LEU A 499 18.86 31.53 25.64
C LEU A 499 19.79 31.06 26.77
N LEU A 500 20.94 31.70 26.90
CA LEU A 500 21.96 31.38 27.89
C LEU A 500 21.45 31.60 29.32
N GLN A 501 20.57 32.59 29.51
CA GLN A 501 19.90 32.87 30.78
C GLN A 501 18.97 31.72 31.20
N GLU A 502 18.24 31.12 30.26
CA GLU A 502 17.40 29.93 30.51
C GLU A 502 18.26 28.68 30.79
N VAL A 503 19.40 28.55 30.09
CA VAL A 503 20.37 27.48 30.34
C VAL A 503 20.91 27.55 31.77
N ALA A 504 21.33 28.73 32.22
CA ALA A 504 21.89 28.96 33.55
C ALA A 504 20.84 28.83 34.67
N ASN A 505 19.66 29.46 34.51
CA ASN A 505 18.71 29.62 35.61
C ASN A 505 17.69 28.48 35.73
N ARG A 506 17.46 27.69 34.68
CA ARG A 506 16.40 26.66 34.67
C ARG A 506 16.90 25.28 34.23
N ILE A 507 17.60 25.21 33.10
CA ILE A 507 18.02 23.91 32.53
C ILE A 507 19.12 23.26 33.39
N LEU A 508 20.19 23.97 33.74
CA LEU A 508 21.26 23.41 34.57
C LEU A 508 20.76 23.01 35.98
N PRO A 509 20.00 23.85 36.72
CA PRO A 509 19.38 23.44 37.99
C PRO A 509 18.49 22.21 37.89
N ALA A 510 17.73 22.04 36.80
CA ALA A 510 16.91 20.86 36.56
C ALA A 510 17.71 19.59 36.20
N LEU A 511 18.95 19.73 35.70
CA LEU A 511 19.83 18.61 35.37
C LEU A 511 20.69 18.15 36.55
N CYS A 512 21.08 19.05 37.46
CA CYS A 512 21.98 18.73 38.57
C CYS A 512 21.50 17.56 39.47
N PRO A 513 20.23 17.46 39.89
CA PRO A 513 19.73 16.32 40.67
C PRO A 513 19.84 14.97 39.95
N LEU A 514 19.91 14.96 38.61
CA LEU A 514 20.01 13.74 37.81
C LEU A 514 21.42 13.14 37.82
N THR A 515 22.41 13.87 38.33
CA THR A 515 23.77 13.33 38.57
C THR A 515 23.78 12.26 39.65
N THR A 516 22.76 12.23 40.53
CA THR A 516 22.53 11.23 41.57
C THR A 516 21.28 10.35 41.31
N ASP A 517 20.76 10.33 40.07
CA ASP A 517 19.65 9.45 39.67
C ASP A 517 19.96 7.97 39.96
N VAL A 518 18.93 7.16 40.24
CA VAL A 518 19.09 5.70 40.46
C VAL A 518 19.67 4.97 39.23
N ASP A 519 19.29 5.37 38.01
CA ASP A 519 19.75 4.72 36.78
C ASP A 519 21.09 5.29 36.30
N LYS A 520 22.04 4.40 35.99
CA LYS A 520 23.37 4.80 35.49
C LYS A 520 23.27 5.49 34.13
N GLY A 521 22.36 5.06 33.26
CA GLY A 521 22.14 5.69 31.95
C GLY A 521 21.64 7.13 32.07
N VAL A 522 20.75 7.42 33.02
CA VAL A 522 20.32 8.79 33.34
C VAL A 522 21.51 9.62 33.84
N ARG A 523 22.28 9.12 34.83
CA ARG A 523 23.48 9.81 35.35
C ARG A 523 24.52 10.11 34.27
N ASP A 524 24.86 9.13 33.45
CA ASP A 524 25.85 9.24 32.35
C ASP A 524 25.44 10.33 31.34
N ASN A 525 24.15 10.44 31.02
CA ASN A 525 23.63 11.46 30.12
C ASN A 525 23.57 12.84 30.79
N ALA A 526 23.22 12.91 32.08
CA ALA A 526 23.18 14.15 32.85
C ALA A 526 24.58 14.81 32.90
N PHE A 527 25.62 14.07 33.28
CA PHE A 527 26.99 14.60 33.31
C PHE A 527 27.50 15.08 31.95
N ARG A 528 27.16 14.40 30.84
CA ARG A 528 27.52 14.85 29.49
C ARG A 528 26.82 16.15 29.11
N THR A 529 25.53 16.24 29.41
CA THR A 529 24.69 17.39 29.03
C THR A 529 25.01 18.62 29.87
N ILE A 530 25.27 18.45 31.18
CA ILE A 530 25.74 19.51 32.08
C ILE A 530 27.07 20.10 31.58
N ARG A 531 28.06 19.26 31.26
CA ARG A 531 29.36 19.73 30.72
C ARG A 531 29.20 20.53 29.44
N GLY A 532 28.40 20.06 28.49
CA GLY A 532 28.16 20.77 27.25
C GLY A 532 27.46 22.12 27.42
N PHE A 533 26.50 22.23 28.34
CA PHE A 533 25.87 23.51 28.67
C PHE A 533 26.79 24.45 29.46
N LEU A 534 27.61 23.93 30.38
CA LEU A 534 28.62 24.73 31.07
C LEU A 534 29.63 25.30 30.06
N SER A 535 30.18 24.50 29.15
CA SER A 535 31.10 25.02 28.12
C SER A 535 30.43 25.91 27.06
N LYS A 536 29.09 25.87 26.91
CA LYS A 536 28.34 26.91 26.16
C LYS A 536 28.36 28.25 26.90
N LEU A 537 28.30 28.25 28.24
CA LEU A 537 28.33 29.45 29.09
C LEU A 537 29.75 29.98 29.30
N GLU A 538 30.72 29.10 29.59
CA GLU A 538 32.14 29.44 29.76
C GLU A 538 32.66 30.25 28.57
N ARG A 539 32.41 29.76 27.34
CA ARG A 539 32.83 30.43 26.09
C ARG A 539 32.27 31.85 25.93
N VAL A 540 31.09 32.14 26.46
CA VAL A 540 30.46 33.48 26.41
C VAL A 540 30.88 34.34 27.60
N SER A 541 31.38 33.74 28.68
CA SER A 541 32.08 34.46 29.74
C SER A 541 33.51 34.84 29.33
N GLU A 542 34.14 34.09 28.42
CA GLU A 542 35.45 34.39 27.83
C GLU A 542 35.33 35.46 26.72
N ASP A 543 34.36 35.34 25.83
CA ASP A 543 34.03 36.35 24.82
C ASP A 543 32.53 36.69 24.84
N PRO A 544 32.14 37.78 25.54
CA PRO A 544 30.75 38.26 25.57
C PRO A 544 30.18 38.64 24.20
N GLY A 545 31.01 38.95 23.21
CA GLY A 545 30.57 39.24 21.83
C GLY A 545 29.96 38.03 21.13
N LEU A 546 30.30 36.81 21.57
CA LEU A 546 29.67 35.59 21.07
C LEU A 546 28.21 35.43 21.51
N ARG A 547 27.71 36.20 22.48
CA ARG A 547 26.34 36.07 22.99
C ARG A 547 25.30 36.20 21.88
N GLU A 548 25.32 37.30 21.13
CA GLU A 548 24.33 37.55 20.08
C GLU A 548 24.42 36.49 18.97
N SER A 549 25.65 36.12 18.58
CA SER A 549 25.91 35.04 17.62
C SER A 549 25.38 33.66 18.08
N MET A 550 25.41 33.38 19.39
CA MET A 550 24.96 32.11 19.97
C MET A 550 23.47 32.10 20.38
N GLU A 551 22.82 33.26 20.41
CA GLU A 551 21.38 33.41 20.66
C GLU A 551 20.59 33.74 19.36
N ALA A 552 21.25 34.03 18.24
CA ALA A 552 20.62 34.30 16.94
C ALA A 552 19.69 33.15 16.46
N ASP A 553 20.14 31.89 16.58
CA ASP A 553 19.38 30.69 16.18
C ASP A 553 18.12 30.43 17.05
N VAL A 554 17.93 31.17 18.16
CA VAL A 554 16.79 30.99 19.07
C VAL A 554 15.48 31.47 18.43
N ASN A 555 15.53 32.64 17.80
CA ASN A 555 14.34 33.34 17.29
C ASN A 555 14.09 33.08 15.79
N THR A 556 15.02 32.46 15.07
CA THR A 556 14.87 32.15 13.64
C THR A 556 13.82 31.05 13.40
N ALA A 557 12.92 31.29 12.45
CA ALA A 557 11.97 30.27 12.00
C ALA A 557 12.70 29.08 11.37
N THR A 558 13.64 29.37 10.46
CA THR A 558 14.51 28.41 9.75
C THR A 558 15.87 28.27 10.43
N PRO A 559 16.20 27.12 11.05
CA PRO A 559 17.52 26.89 11.64
C PRO A 559 18.57 26.53 10.58
N SER A 560 19.84 26.84 10.87
CA SER A 560 20.99 26.41 10.05
C SER A 560 21.22 24.90 10.14
N LEU A 561 20.70 24.14 9.17
CA LEU A 561 20.77 22.67 9.16
C LEU A 561 22.20 22.11 9.12
N SER A 562 23.17 22.89 8.62
CA SER A 562 24.59 22.48 8.57
C SER A 562 25.26 22.38 9.93
N ASN A 563 24.74 23.05 10.96
CA ASN A 563 25.47 23.21 12.23
C ASN A 563 25.08 22.18 13.31
N ALA A 564 23.85 21.68 13.32
CA ALA A 564 23.33 20.86 14.43
C ALA A 564 24.18 19.60 14.72
N ALA A 565 24.58 18.88 13.66
CA ALA A 565 25.42 17.68 13.77
C ALA A 565 26.89 17.97 14.13
N ALA A 566 27.36 19.20 13.89
CA ALA A 566 28.71 19.66 14.22
C ALA A 566 28.82 20.20 15.67
N THR A 567 27.71 20.33 16.40
CA THR A 567 27.73 20.73 17.81
C THR A 567 28.20 19.60 18.73
N TRP A 568 28.62 19.95 19.96
CA TRP A 568 28.94 18.98 21.02
C TRP A 568 27.80 18.01 21.34
N ALA A 569 26.56 18.30 20.93
CA ALA A 569 25.38 17.48 21.17
C ALA A 569 25.02 16.53 20.00
N GLY A 570 25.82 16.43 18.94
CA GLY A 570 25.53 15.54 17.80
C GLY A 570 25.30 14.07 18.18
N TRP A 571 25.95 13.58 19.25
CA TRP A 571 25.71 12.26 19.84
C TRP A 571 24.29 12.10 20.40
N ALA A 572 23.71 13.18 20.95
CA ALA A 572 22.35 13.18 21.50
C ALA A 572 21.30 13.14 20.39
N VAL A 573 21.49 13.89 19.29
CA VAL A 573 20.62 13.85 18.10
C VAL A 573 20.50 12.41 17.56
N THR A 574 21.62 11.71 17.46
CA THR A 574 21.66 10.28 17.06
C THR A 574 20.97 9.38 18.08
N ALA A 575 21.17 9.59 19.39
CA ALA A 575 20.54 8.78 20.45
C ALA A 575 19.01 8.98 20.55
N VAL A 576 18.52 10.22 20.42
CA VAL A 576 17.10 10.57 20.31
C VAL A 576 16.49 9.87 19.09
N THR A 577 17.19 9.90 17.95
CA THR A 577 16.73 9.28 16.70
C THR A 577 16.67 7.76 16.80
N ALA A 578 17.70 7.12 17.34
CA ALA A 578 17.77 5.67 17.49
C ALA A 578 16.69 5.11 18.44
N LYS A 579 16.40 5.80 19.55
CA LYS A 579 15.34 5.39 20.49
C LYS A 579 13.95 5.34 19.84
N PHE A 580 13.66 6.24 18.90
CA PHE A 580 12.34 6.35 18.27
C PHE A 580 11.94 5.11 17.46
N TYR A 581 12.88 4.59 16.66
CA TYR A 581 12.63 3.50 15.70
C TYR A 581 12.79 2.10 16.31
N ARG A 582 13.51 1.96 17.43
CA ARG A 582 13.85 0.67 18.06
C ARG A 582 12.72 0.07 18.92
N SER A 583 11.48 0.40 18.59
CA SER A 583 10.25 0.03 19.31
C SER A 583 9.43 -1.04 18.58
N GLN A 584 10.02 -1.71 17.58
CA GLN A 584 9.55 -3.02 17.10
C GLN A 584 10.41 -4.13 17.73
N SER A 585 9.76 -5.27 18.00
CA SER A 585 10.29 -6.47 18.67
C SER A 585 10.94 -6.27 20.05
N ASP A 586 10.11 -6.41 21.09
CA ASP A 586 10.52 -7.08 22.33
C ASP A 586 9.57 -8.26 22.56
N THR A 587 9.98 -9.46 22.13
CA THR A 587 9.42 -10.72 22.63
C THR A 587 10.31 -11.22 23.77
N PRO A 588 9.74 -11.67 24.90
CA PRO A 588 10.56 -12.09 26.04
C PRO A 588 11.32 -13.38 25.68
N LYS A 589 12.63 -13.24 25.42
CA LYS A 589 13.49 -14.39 25.14
C LYS A 589 13.72 -15.18 26.42
N SER A 590 12.98 -16.28 26.55
CA SER A 590 13.22 -17.31 27.57
C SER A 590 14.69 -17.76 27.53
N SER A 591 15.27 -17.94 28.71
CA SER A 591 16.61 -18.46 28.88
C SER A 591 16.64 -19.97 28.63
N ASN A 592 17.33 -20.39 27.58
CA ASN A 592 17.97 -21.71 27.56
C ASN A 592 19.20 -21.68 26.67
N ALA A 593 20.26 -22.38 27.10
CA ALA A 593 21.51 -22.46 26.37
C ALA A 593 21.67 -23.85 25.75
N HIS A 594 22.06 -23.92 24.47
CA HIS A 594 23.28 -24.64 24.08
C HIS A 594 23.67 -24.40 22.61
N ASN A 595 24.99 -24.34 22.40
CA ASN A 595 25.75 -24.76 21.22
C ASN A 595 25.26 -24.38 19.80
N THR A 596 25.79 -23.29 19.25
CA THR A 596 26.59 -23.40 18.00
C THR A 596 27.61 -22.27 17.82
N SER A 597 28.75 -22.62 17.22
CA SER A 597 29.74 -21.80 16.50
C SER A 597 29.90 -20.30 16.83
N ARG A 598 30.99 -19.95 17.53
CA ARG A 598 31.52 -18.57 17.57
C ARG A 598 32.27 -18.23 16.27
N ILE A 599 31.92 -17.12 15.64
CA ILE A 599 32.80 -16.42 14.68
C ILE A 599 33.48 -15.26 15.42
N LEU A 600 34.80 -15.17 15.32
CA LEU A 600 35.61 -14.12 15.95
C LEU A 600 35.69 -12.89 15.03
N LEU A 601 35.36 -11.70 15.56
CA LEU A 601 35.68 -10.43 14.91
C LEU A 601 36.90 -9.82 15.61
N ASN A 602 38.01 -9.68 14.90
CA ASN A 602 39.29 -9.30 15.50
C ASN A 602 39.34 -7.82 15.91
N LYS A 603 39.94 -7.58 17.08
CA LYS A 603 40.33 -6.27 17.58
C LYS A 603 41.79 -5.97 17.18
N PRO A 604 42.09 -4.90 16.44
CA PRO A 604 43.48 -4.52 16.15
C PRO A 604 44.11 -3.76 17.33
N ALA A 605 45.24 -4.28 17.79
CA ALA A 605 46.25 -3.64 18.65
C ALA A 605 47.54 -4.46 18.45
N SER A 606 48.76 -3.91 18.48
CA SER A 606 49.24 -2.57 18.84
C SER A 606 50.47 -2.21 18.01
N LEU A 607 50.90 -0.94 18.03
CA LEU A 607 52.31 -0.63 18.28
C LEU A 607 52.49 0.80 18.80
N GLU A 608 53.27 0.96 19.86
CA GLU A 608 53.84 2.25 20.26
C GLU A 608 55.36 2.19 20.04
N GLN A 609 55.94 3.23 19.45
CA GLN A 609 57.09 3.95 20.01
C GLN A 609 57.33 5.24 19.21
N ALA A 610 57.97 6.22 19.84
CA ALA A 610 58.03 7.60 19.34
C ALA A 610 59.39 7.98 18.74
N SER A 611 59.43 8.95 17.81
CA SER A 611 60.27 10.16 17.92
C SER A 611 60.11 11.17 16.75
N SER A 612 60.05 12.45 17.12
CA SER A 612 60.59 13.64 16.40
C SER A 612 60.43 13.85 14.88
N SER A 613 59.52 14.79 14.54
CA SER A 613 59.76 15.99 13.69
C SER A 613 59.86 15.91 12.14
N GLN A 614 59.66 17.10 11.53
CA GLN A 614 59.86 17.52 10.12
C GLN A 614 58.75 17.25 9.06
N SER A 615 57.81 18.21 9.01
CA SER A 615 57.45 19.03 7.82
C SER A 615 56.98 18.44 6.48
N SER A 616 55.89 19.05 5.98
CA SER A 616 55.61 19.44 4.57
C SER A 616 54.60 18.63 3.73
N ALA A 617 53.87 19.41 2.91
CA ALA A 617 53.11 19.06 1.70
C ALA A 617 51.89 18.12 1.78
N SER A 618 50.70 18.72 1.74
CA SER A 618 49.48 18.15 1.18
C SER A 618 48.87 19.16 0.19
N THR A 619 48.46 18.70 -1.00
CA THR A 619 48.12 19.59 -2.13
C THR A 619 46.68 20.10 -2.12
N THR A 620 46.50 21.37 -2.47
CA THR A 620 45.20 21.93 -2.86
C THR A 620 44.78 21.44 -4.25
N ALA A 621 43.51 21.05 -4.40
CA ALA A 621 42.87 20.84 -5.70
C ALA A 621 41.49 21.54 -5.71
N THR A 622 41.15 22.19 -6.83
CA THR A 622 40.05 23.17 -6.93
C THR A 622 38.94 22.75 -7.90
N THR A 623 37.69 22.86 -7.46
CA THR A 623 36.50 23.02 -8.32
C THR A 623 35.54 24.00 -7.62
N SER A 624 35.61 25.31 -7.88
CA SER A 624 35.12 26.00 -9.10
C SER A 624 33.60 26.15 -9.15
N SER A 625 33.09 27.13 -8.39
CA SER A 625 31.73 27.67 -8.57
C SER A 625 31.68 28.58 -9.79
N ALA A 626 30.55 28.59 -10.51
CA ALA A 626 30.29 29.55 -11.58
C ALA A 626 28.90 30.19 -11.37
N THR A 627 28.88 31.45 -10.94
CA THR A 627 27.69 32.29 -10.96
C THR A 627 27.74 33.19 -12.20
N SER A 628 26.58 33.38 -12.84
CA SER A 628 26.39 34.43 -13.83
C SER A 628 25.28 35.35 -13.34
N MET A 629 25.60 36.64 -13.13
CA MET A 629 24.60 37.66 -12.83
C MET A 629 24.09 38.28 -14.12
N THR A 630 22.79 38.52 -14.19
CA THR A 630 22.20 39.55 -15.04
C THR A 630 21.37 40.46 -14.15
N SER A 631 21.86 41.68 -13.93
CA SER A 631 21.13 42.75 -13.26
C SER A 631 19.94 43.22 -14.09
N LEU A 632 18.84 43.59 -13.44
CA LEU A 632 17.95 44.64 -13.91
C LEU A 632 17.18 45.23 -12.72
N ASP A 633 17.57 46.47 -12.38
CA ASP A 633 16.86 47.58 -11.74
C ASP A 633 15.89 47.41 -10.55
N HIS A 634 15.80 48.52 -9.83
CA HIS A 634 15.08 48.71 -8.58
C HIS A 634 14.07 49.84 -8.84
N ASP A 635 12.77 49.54 -8.84
CA ASP A 635 11.72 50.57 -8.87
C ASP A 635 10.99 50.61 -7.53
N HIS A 636 11.00 51.80 -6.94
CA HIS A 636 10.39 52.12 -5.65
C HIS A 636 9.24 53.09 -5.92
N GLU A 637 8.00 52.61 -5.98
CA GLU A 637 6.84 53.48 -5.79
C GLU A 637 6.38 53.43 -4.34
N HIS A 638 6.33 54.60 -3.72
CA HIS A 638 5.58 54.83 -2.50
C HIS A 638 4.09 54.79 -2.83
N ASP A 639 3.30 54.12 -2.00
CA ASP A 639 2.02 54.71 -1.62
C ASP A 639 1.75 54.48 -0.13
N LEU A 640 1.34 55.53 0.57
CA LEU A 640 1.37 55.57 2.04
C LEU A 640 0.42 56.64 2.59
N GLN A 641 -0.86 56.29 2.79
CA GLN A 641 -1.70 56.96 3.79
C GLN A 641 -2.98 56.19 4.21
N ASN A 642 -3.13 56.08 5.53
CA ASN A 642 -4.38 56.13 6.31
C ASN A 642 -5.58 55.21 5.96
N ALA A 643 -5.89 54.30 6.90
CA ALA A 643 -7.09 54.48 7.73
C ALA A 643 -7.04 53.69 9.07
N THR A 644 -7.36 54.40 10.15
CA THR A 644 -7.99 53.94 11.42
C THR A 644 -7.48 52.69 12.16
N ASN A 645 -7.00 52.93 13.39
CA ASN A 645 -6.91 51.93 14.46
C ASN A 645 -8.26 51.22 14.70
N ALA A 646 -8.20 49.93 14.99
CA ALA A 646 -9.23 49.21 15.74
C ALA A 646 -8.54 48.30 16.76
N ASN A 647 -8.25 48.82 17.95
CA ASN A 647 -7.91 47.97 19.09
C ASN A 647 -9.16 47.14 19.42
N SER A 648 -9.06 45.84 19.19
CA SER A 648 -9.93 44.84 19.80
C SER A 648 -9.06 44.02 20.72
N ASP A 649 -9.16 44.25 22.03
CA ASP A 649 -8.44 43.49 23.03
C ASP A 649 -8.95 42.04 23.04
N CYS A 650 -8.27 41.16 22.30
CA CYS A 650 -8.44 39.71 22.42
C CYS A 650 -7.51 39.21 23.53
N ASP A 651 -8.09 39.12 24.73
CA ASP A 651 -7.41 38.66 25.94
C ASP A 651 -6.91 37.21 25.77
N TRP A 652 -5.59 37.00 25.87
CA TRP A 652 -4.93 35.71 25.61
C TRP A 652 -4.70 34.94 26.93
N ASP A 653 -5.79 34.63 27.62
CA ASP A 653 -5.77 33.80 28.82
C ASP A 653 -5.39 32.34 28.47
N TRP A 654 -4.08 32.07 28.49
CA TRP A 654 -3.49 30.76 28.29
C TRP A 654 -2.86 30.28 29.59
N ASP A 655 -3.53 29.34 30.28
CA ASP A 655 -3.09 28.65 31.50
C ASP A 655 -1.56 28.48 31.56
N ALA A 656 -0.89 29.31 32.35
CA ALA A 656 0.52 29.11 32.69
C ALA A 656 0.68 27.77 33.45
N ASP A 657 -0.29 27.44 34.28
CA ASP A 657 -0.41 26.29 35.18
C ASP A 657 -0.09 24.95 34.50
N ASN A 658 -0.51 24.74 33.26
CA ASN A 658 -0.28 23.46 32.57
C ASN A 658 1.20 23.21 32.17
N TRP A 659 2.08 24.21 32.27
CA TRP A 659 3.53 24.09 31.99
C TRP A 659 4.47 24.83 32.96
N GLY A 660 3.96 25.72 33.82
CA GLY A 660 4.74 26.82 34.38
C GLY A 660 5.05 26.80 35.87
N ASP A 661 4.26 26.13 36.73
CA ASP A 661 4.39 26.28 38.18
C ASP A 661 4.85 25.00 38.91
N MET A 662 5.93 25.14 39.70
CA MET A 662 6.35 24.35 40.87
C MET A 662 7.63 24.97 41.46
N GLU A 663 7.66 26.29 41.70
CA GLU A 663 8.83 26.98 42.32
C GLU A 663 8.43 28.03 43.36
N GLN A 664 7.99 27.57 44.54
CA GLN A 664 8.12 28.34 45.79
C GLN A 664 8.02 27.48 47.07
N GLN A 665 9.16 27.36 47.75
CA GLN A 665 9.26 27.35 49.22
C GLN A 665 10.38 28.32 49.59
N PRO A 666 10.32 28.92 50.79
CA PRO A 666 11.23 28.39 51.82
C PRO A 666 10.54 28.14 53.16
N SER A 667 11.23 27.38 54.02
CA SER A 667 10.80 27.03 55.37
C SER A 667 11.20 28.08 56.43
N THR A 668 10.43 28.15 57.51
CA THR A 668 10.77 28.87 58.75
C THR A 668 10.55 27.96 59.97
N VAL A 669 11.30 28.18 61.05
CA VAL A 669 11.38 27.26 62.21
C VAL A 669 11.16 28.02 63.52
N LEU A 670 10.72 27.29 64.56
CA LEU A 670 10.75 27.58 66.01
C LEU A 670 9.42 27.96 66.73
N GLU A 671 8.93 26.95 67.46
CA GLU A 671 8.67 26.95 68.93
C GLU A 671 7.42 27.56 69.61
N HIS A 672 6.82 26.68 70.45
CA HIS A 672 6.20 26.89 71.78
C HIS A 672 4.91 27.74 71.94
N GLY A 673 3.96 27.25 72.75
CA GLY A 673 2.83 28.05 73.27
C GLY A 673 1.58 27.24 73.69
N SER A 674 1.35 27.04 74.99
CA SER A 674 0.32 26.14 75.53
C SER A 674 -1.13 26.69 75.60
N SER A 675 -2.09 25.78 75.42
CA SER A 675 -3.32 25.58 76.22
C SER A 675 -4.55 26.52 76.15
N ASN A 676 -5.71 25.84 75.93
CA ASN A 676 -6.93 25.83 76.76
C ASN A 676 -8.23 26.61 76.42
N ILE A 677 -9.34 25.87 76.66
CA ILE A 677 -10.75 26.24 76.96
C ILE A 677 -11.78 26.27 75.80
N SER A 678 -12.88 25.53 76.04
CA SER A 678 -14.09 25.31 75.22
C SER A 678 -15.31 26.00 75.92
N PRO A 679 -16.62 25.61 75.80
CA PRO A 679 -17.34 24.60 74.98
C PRO A 679 -18.14 25.29 73.85
N SER A 680 -19.27 24.85 73.28
CA SER A 680 -20.27 23.76 73.42
C SER A 680 -21.11 23.72 72.11
N SER A 681 -21.77 22.67 71.64
CA SER A 681 -21.94 21.23 71.97
C SER A 681 -22.49 20.54 70.67
N HIS A 682 -23.00 19.31 70.54
CA HIS A 682 -23.52 18.24 71.42
C HIS A 682 -23.27 16.84 70.80
N SER A 683 -23.76 15.79 71.45
CA SER A 683 -23.79 14.37 71.01
C SER A 683 -24.98 13.66 71.71
N PRO A 684 -25.29 12.34 71.60
CA PRO A 684 -24.42 11.16 71.37
C PRO A 684 -24.77 10.37 70.06
N LYS A 685 -24.09 9.30 69.60
CA LYS A 685 -23.35 8.15 70.23
C LYS A 685 -24.28 7.21 71.03
N PRO A 686 -23.90 5.94 71.40
CA PRO A 686 -22.59 5.26 71.39
C PRO A 686 -22.47 4.10 70.35
N ASN A 687 -21.32 3.45 70.08
CA ASN A 687 -19.92 3.77 70.44
C ASN A 687 -18.88 3.31 69.38
N ASP A 688 -18.19 2.18 69.59
CA ASP A 688 -16.82 1.80 69.13
C ASP A 688 -16.70 0.23 69.22
N GLN A 689 -15.61 -0.55 69.04
CA GLN A 689 -14.15 -0.33 69.03
C GLN A 689 -13.37 -1.41 68.17
N TRP A 690 -12.28 -2.05 68.64
CA TRP A 690 -11.25 -2.82 67.86
C TRP A 690 -10.59 -3.96 68.68
N ILE A 691 -9.85 -4.88 68.02
CA ILE A 691 -8.55 -5.46 68.45
C ILE A 691 -7.82 -6.15 67.27
N SER A 692 -6.49 -6.26 67.34
CA SER A 692 -5.60 -6.94 66.37
C SER A 692 -4.53 -7.73 67.14
N LEU A 693 -4.05 -8.86 66.59
CA LEU A 693 -2.84 -9.57 67.05
C LEU A 693 -2.34 -10.58 66.00
N GLU A 694 -1.07 -10.96 66.10
CA GLU A 694 -0.35 -11.89 65.22
C GLU A 694 -0.13 -13.24 65.94
N GLU A 695 -0.10 -14.36 65.20
CA GLU A 695 0.94 -15.40 65.37
C GLU A 695 0.93 -16.49 64.27
N LYS A 696 2.06 -17.20 64.18
CA LYS A 696 2.33 -18.50 63.51
C LYS A 696 2.75 -19.49 64.65
N PRO A 697 3.15 -20.78 64.44
CA PRO A 697 3.41 -21.52 63.19
C PRO A 697 2.91 -22.99 63.18
N GLU A 698 3.32 -23.76 62.13
CA GLU A 698 3.64 -25.22 62.12
C GLU A 698 2.54 -26.25 62.56
N GLU A 699 2.56 -27.56 62.25
CA GLU A 699 3.50 -28.41 61.49
C GLU A 699 2.75 -29.62 60.82
N GLU A 700 3.49 -30.47 60.08
CA GLU A 700 3.24 -31.86 59.61
C GLU A 700 1.81 -32.34 59.18
N ALA A 701 1.53 -32.97 58.04
CA ALA A 701 2.21 -33.91 57.11
C ALA A 701 1.77 -35.39 57.26
N ALA A 702 1.80 -36.13 56.13
CA ALA A 702 1.46 -37.56 55.94
C ALA A 702 -0.01 -37.99 56.20
N GLN A 703 -0.54 -39.09 55.64
CA GLN A 703 -0.50 -39.69 54.29
C GLN A 703 -1.36 -40.97 54.31
N ASN A 704 -2.02 -41.32 53.18
CA ASN A 704 -2.54 -42.68 52.87
C ASN A 704 -3.70 -43.21 53.78
N VAL A 705 -4.60 -44.10 53.34
CA VAL A 705 -4.72 -44.86 52.08
C VAL A 705 -6.20 -45.15 51.72
N GLU A 706 -6.41 -45.71 50.53
CA GLU A 706 -7.65 -46.21 49.90
C GLU A 706 -8.77 -46.76 50.82
N ASP A 707 -10.02 -46.56 50.38
CA ASP A 707 -10.89 -47.70 50.04
C ASP A 707 -11.88 -47.36 48.89
N LYS A 708 -12.50 -48.36 48.28
CA LYS A 708 -13.49 -48.28 47.15
C LYS A 708 -14.89 -48.65 47.70
N ASN A 709 -16.03 -48.24 47.16
CA ASN A 709 -16.44 -48.38 45.76
C ASN A 709 -17.78 -47.66 45.44
N GLU A 710 -18.00 -47.29 44.17
CA GLU A 710 -19.26 -46.98 43.46
C GLU A 710 -20.52 -46.44 44.20
N SER A 711 -20.92 -45.21 43.86
CA SER A 711 -22.11 -44.97 43.00
C SER A 711 -22.21 -43.51 42.53
N SER A 712 -23.00 -43.28 41.47
CA SER A 712 -23.01 -42.08 40.61
C SER A 712 -23.72 -40.83 41.14
N ASP A 713 -23.19 -39.65 40.79
CA ASP A 713 -23.95 -38.65 40.00
C ASP A 713 -23.02 -37.69 39.19
N ILE A 714 -23.60 -36.77 38.43
CA ILE A 714 -23.03 -36.02 37.28
C ILE A 714 -22.47 -34.63 37.68
N GLY A 715 -21.34 -34.18 37.08
CA GLY A 715 -20.82 -32.82 37.27
C GLY A 715 -19.63 -32.43 36.38
N TRP A 716 -19.91 -31.94 35.17
CA TRP A 716 -18.94 -31.54 34.12
C TRP A 716 -17.94 -30.43 34.52
N GLU A 717 -16.69 -30.53 34.07
CA GLU A 717 -15.87 -29.39 33.64
C GLU A 717 -15.17 -29.69 32.30
N ASP A 718 -14.91 -28.64 31.53
CA ASP A 718 -14.33 -28.67 30.18
C ASP A 718 -12.82 -28.36 30.27
N SER A 719 -11.96 -29.08 29.55
CA SER A 719 -10.51 -28.76 29.51
C SER A 719 -9.81 -29.19 28.24
N GLU A 720 -9.18 -28.18 27.62
CA GLU A 720 -8.01 -28.19 26.74
C GLU A 720 -7.96 -29.09 25.49
N PHE A 721 -7.63 -28.45 24.37
CA PHE A 721 -7.40 -29.08 23.06
C PHE A 721 -6.12 -28.50 22.47
N GLN A 722 -5.16 -29.36 22.11
CA GLN A 722 -4.03 -29.22 21.15
C GLN A 722 -2.80 -30.03 21.61
N PRO A 723 -1.84 -30.36 20.72
CA PRO A 723 -2.02 -30.92 19.38
C PRO A 723 -1.03 -32.09 19.11
N LEU A 724 -1.12 -32.76 17.94
CA LEU A 724 0.01 -33.52 17.35
C LEU A 724 -0.26 -33.89 15.88
N GLU A 725 0.56 -33.33 14.98
CA GLU A 725 1.02 -33.98 13.73
C GLU A 725 2.37 -34.64 14.08
N ASP A 726 2.89 -35.71 13.47
CA ASP A 726 2.73 -36.32 12.14
C ASP A 726 2.68 -37.86 12.24
N PHE A 727 2.30 -38.56 11.15
CA PHE A 727 3.07 -39.71 10.64
C PHE A 727 2.64 -40.13 9.23
N GLN A 728 3.61 -40.48 8.37
CA GLN A 728 3.39 -41.03 7.02
C GLN A 728 3.21 -42.57 7.05
N PRO A 729 2.39 -43.15 6.16
CA PRO A 729 2.39 -44.58 5.88
C PRO A 729 3.08 -44.92 4.53
N LEU A 730 3.82 -46.04 4.51
CA LEU A 730 4.30 -46.73 3.30
C LEU A 730 3.36 -47.90 2.91
N GLU A 731 3.70 -48.61 1.84
CA GLU A 731 2.76 -49.38 1.01
C GLU A 731 2.30 -50.75 1.54
N HIS A 732 1.08 -51.14 1.14
CA HIS A 732 0.53 -52.51 0.93
C HIS A 732 0.56 -53.53 2.10
N THR A 733 -0.41 -54.44 2.30
CA THR A 733 -1.20 -55.26 1.33
C THR A 733 -2.61 -55.65 1.85
N GLN A 734 -3.48 -56.06 0.91
CA GLN A 734 -4.59 -57.04 1.05
C GLN A 734 -5.83 -56.72 1.92
N THR A 735 -6.91 -56.33 1.21
CA THR A 735 -8.30 -56.85 1.30
C THR A 735 -8.76 -57.64 2.54
N GLU A 736 -9.74 -57.08 3.27
CA GLU A 736 -11.12 -57.62 3.37
C GLU A 736 -12.08 -56.60 4.06
N ASN A 737 -13.37 -56.94 4.22
CA ASN A 737 -14.45 -56.15 4.85
C ASN A 737 -14.95 -54.88 4.12
N ILE A 738 -15.80 -55.06 3.09
CA ILE A 738 -16.64 -53.99 2.52
C ILE A 738 -18.10 -54.19 2.94
N GLU A 739 -18.47 -53.78 4.15
CA GLU A 739 -19.91 -53.68 4.54
C GLU A 739 -20.19 -52.68 5.68
N SER A 740 -19.27 -52.51 6.64
CA SER A 740 -19.43 -51.62 7.80
C SER A 740 -19.39 -50.12 7.50
N THR A 741 -18.79 -49.70 6.37
CA THR A 741 -18.51 -48.29 6.05
C THR A 741 -19.71 -47.49 5.56
N ASN A 742 -20.67 -48.13 4.88
CA ASN A 742 -21.85 -47.45 4.33
C ASN A 742 -22.76 -46.87 5.42
N THR A 743 -22.98 -47.61 6.50
CA THR A 743 -23.90 -47.24 7.60
C THR A 743 -23.40 -46.06 8.45
N ILE A 744 -22.09 -45.81 8.43
CA ILE A 744 -21.47 -44.65 9.09
C ILE A 744 -21.55 -43.43 8.16
N SER A 745 -21.28 -43.61 6.86
CA SER A 745 -21.36 -42.57 5.83
C SER A 745 -22.75 -41.94 5.71
N THR A 746 -23.82 -42.75 5.81
CA THR A 746 -25.21 -42.26 5.78
C THR A 746 -25.56 -41.43 7.02
N LYS A 747 -25.24 -41.93 8.23
CA LYS A 747 -25.47 -41.19 9.49
C LYS A 747 -24.73 -39.85 9.52
N LEU A 748 -23.48 -39.81 9.04
CA LEU A 748 -22.69 -38.57 8.97
C LEU A 748 -23.31 -37.54 8.00
N LYS A 749 -23.82 -37.98 6.85
CA LYS A 749 -24.54 -37.13 5.89
C LYS A 749 -25.85 -36.60 6.46
N GLU A 750 -26.62 -37.42 7.18
CA GLU A 750 -27.87 -36.98 7.80
C GLU A 750 -27.63 -35.97 8.94
N ALA A 751 -26.63 -36.21 9.79
CA ALA A 751 -26.21 -35.27 10.83
C ALA A 751 -25.76 -33.91 10.25
N ARG A 752 -25.02 -33.93 9.13
CA ARG A 752 -24.65 -32.71 8.40
C ARG A 752 -25.88 -31.98 7.87
N ARG A 753 -26.84 -32.70 7.26
CA ARG A 753 -28.08 -32.10 6.73
C ARG A 753 -28.90 -31.42 7.83
N LYS A 754 -29.09 -32.08 8.98
CA LYS A 754 -29.76 -31.50 10.16
C LYS A 754 -29.04 -30.26 10.71
N ARG A 755 -27.70 -30.22 10.65
CA ARG A 755 -26.90 -29.04 11.05
C ARG A 755 -27.04 -27.86 10.08
N GLU A 756 -27.21 -28.13 8.78
CA GLU A 756 -27.44 -27.12 7.75
C GLU A 756 -28.90 -26.61 7.77
N GLU A 757 -29.88 -27.50 7.95
CA GLU A 757 -31.29 -27.17 8.23
C GLU A 757 -31.44 -26.25 9.45
N GLY A 758 -30.77 -26.60 10.57
CA GLY A 758 -30.77 -25.79 11.80
C GLY A 758 -30.12 -24.41 11.66
N LYS A 759 -29.06 -24.27 10.83
CA LYS A 759 -28.50 -22.96 10.48
C LYS A 759 -29.51 -22.11 9.71
N LEU A 760 -30.16 -22.68 8.69
CA LEU A 760 -31.09 -21.97 7.82
C LEU A 760 -32.37 -21.54 8.57
N ALA A 761 -32.85 -22.37 9.49
CA ALA A 761 -33.94 -22.00 10.41
C ALA A 761 -33.56 -20.81 11.33
N ARG A 762 -32.34 -20.84 11.90
CA ARG A 762 -31.84 -19.75 12.76
C ARG A 762 -31.61 -18.45 11.98
N GLN A 763 -31.20 -18.52 10.72
CA GLN A 763 -31.11 -17.36 9.82
C GLN A 763 -32.50 -16.74 9.59
N LYS A 764 -33.49 -17.52 9.15
CA LYS A 764 -34.87 -17.03 8.95
C LYS A 764 -35.48 -16.41 10.22
N GLN A 765 -35.16 -16.94 11.39
CA GLN A 765 -35.60 -16.37 12.67
C GLN A 765 -34.93 -15.03 12.99
N MET A 766 -33.69 -14.80 12.55
CA MET A 766 -33.00 -13.51 12.68
C MET A 766 -33.52 -12.48 11.66
N GLU A 767 -33.83 -12.91 10.44
CA GLU A 767 -34.45 -12.08 9.39
C GLU A 767 -35.85 -11.60 9.85
N ALA A 768 -36.73 -12.51 10.28
CA ALA A 768 -38.04 -12.15 10.82
C ALA A 768 -37.98 -11.19 12.03
N LYS A 769 -36.96 -11.32 12.90
CA LYS A 769 -36.73 -10.36 14.00
C LYS A 769 -36.27 -8.99 13.50
N ARG A 770 -35.54 -8.92 12.39
CA ARG A 770 -35.12 -7.67 11.76
C ARG A 770 -36.31 -6.96 11.10
N ASP A 771 -37.16 -7.71 10.40
CA ASP A 771 -38.32 -7.16 9.69
C ASP A 771 -39.40 -6.66 10.67
N ASN A 772 -39.63 -7.37 11.78
CA ASN A 772 -40.46 -6.87 12.87
C ASN A 772 -39.93 -5.56 13.43
N LYS A 773 -38.61 -5.43 13.67
CA LYS A 773 -38.00 -4.20 14.19
C LYS A 773 -38.07 -3.03 13.20
N ILE A 774 -37.97 -3.29 11.90
CA ILE A 774 -38.20 -2.29 10.84
C ILE A 774 -39.66 -1.84 10.83
N THR A 775 -40.61 -2.78 10.97
CA THR A 775 -42.04 -2.49 11.04
C THR A 775 -42.41 -1.66 12.27
N GLU A 776 -41.79 -1.95 13.41
CA GLU A 776 -41.94 -1.21 14.67
C GLU A 776 -41.38 0.23 14.55
N GLN A 777 -40.22 0.42 13.91
CA GLN A 777 -39.70 1.75 13.58
C GLN A 777 -40.59 2.53 12.61
N MET A 778 -41.16 1.87 11.59
CA MET A 778 -42.13 2.48 10.67
C MET A 778 -43.41 2.93 11.39
N LEU A 779 -43.91 2.17 12.37
CA LEU A 779 -45.06 2.55 13.19
C LEU A 779 -44.74 3.75 14.10
N LEU A 780 -43.56 3.79 14.72
CA LEU A 780 -43.10 4.93 15.51
C LEU A 780 -42.96 6.20 14.65
N LEU A 781 -42.42 6.09 13.43
CA LEU A 781 -42.34 7.19 12.46
C LEU A 781 -43.73 7.64 11.95
N ARG A 782 -44.71 6.74 11.87
CA ARG A 782 -46.07 7.09 11.47
C ARG A 782 -46.81 7.84 12.58
N ASN A 783 -46.66 7.41 13.83
CA ASN A 783 -47.31 8.03 14.98
C ASN A 783 -46.71 9.42 15.30
N SER A 784 -45.40 9.61 15.16
CA SER A 784 -44.78 10.92 15.35
C SER A 784 -45.20 11.95 14.29
N ASN A 785 -45.43 11.52 13.04
CA ASN A 785 -45.97 12.41 12.00
C ASN A 785 -47.46 12.78 12.22
N LEU A 786 -48.24 11.92 12.89
CA LEU A 786 -49.64 12.22 13.23
C LEU A 786 -49.78 13.29 14.33
N ASN A 787 -48.87 13.32 15.31
CA ASN A 787 -48.88 14.34 16.37
C ASN A 787 -48.53 15.76 15.86
N ASN A 788 -47.85 15.88 14.71
CA ASN A 788 -47.51 17.17 14.10
C ASN A 788 -48.66 17.83 13.31
N TYR A 789 -49.87 17.26 13.34
CA TYR A 789 -51.07 17.79 12.69
C TYR A 789 -52.22 18.12 13.67
N ILE A 790 -51.96 18.15 14.99
CA ILE A 790 -52.92 18.57 16.02
C ILE A 790 -52.26 19.52 17.04
N ILE A 791 -51.74 20.66 16.53
CA ILE A 791 -51.51 21.93 17.25
C ILE A 791 -51.95 23.05 16.31
#